data_AF-A0A8C3QF28-F1
#
_entry.id   AF-A0A8C3QF28-F1
#
_cell.length_a   1.000
_cell.length_b   1.000
_cell.length_c   1.000
_cell.angle_alpha   90.00
_cell.angle_beta   90.00
_cell.angle_gamma   90.00
#
_symmetry.space_group_name_H-M   'P 1'
#
loop_
_entity.id
_entity.type
_entity.pdbx_description
1 polymer ?
#
loop_
_entity_poly.entity_id
_entity_poly.type
_entity_poly.pdbx_seq_one_letter_code
_entity_poly.pdbx_strand_id
1 'polypeptide(L)'
;MSKITTELLLERAVPRSTRLRKIETLNLSKLQLKTGDLDPRLFSRLRHLQKLDLSDNLLDKFPNSLTLPDLRVLNCNNNKLEDVTALKQFPLLEELTYENNVYLTLNDDYKVMFLLQNLRLLNGKDITKLANHVRRVNSRKLTSKVTAHWEKFFRDQLPEKYTPEQVKSIKKKFLKSVQTNVVYGPSSLSEFTRWRVKMIAEEFLAYSLGLELNSDSEPEEKTDENEEESTESPREAAEDVAQVTVTPSKRKRNHSKSSPGNKRSKTQANTEEEAAVNPKKSSHVEDDPAPDKPRTSNQPAKEATTPEQGAEGTQKNGEQFPKGQSNRRSSQMTGEQKSQEQDNGVVALTPVKNSKRKEDVSAEPLHFLQCHSKGNSREDFKTQLWSCVFEPVLDSGARKDPIVSSSRTVATCGGESVCLIDCETGTVLKKYKVATEEFFSVAWTTFTMVISDSRKKAHNILAAAGRRGIVKLIHVAADFCYGEIKAHKKPIATVCFSPTQETHLFTASYDKRIALWDIGIPDCDYNFKASQLLVLETASIPLRIALVPTCPEQYLLAGCENGCFAWNIKLDKGQKSRPFEAIFQFPDEESMTTSHRVDGLAFLNDDVVVSKSSKPGCIYLWSWSKSFDAKGKGCQRTMSAVILAELEWSTTDMSYLTLSTCPAREYVFCGDEKGSVWMYNLSSHSTAWGSAKGKRSERRISPTQILKWPELRVNGEQPPEILVNNVVADPAFTYLVVLTSVNITAIWKKS
;
A
#
# COMPACT_ATOMS: atom_id res chain seq x y z
N MET A 1 18.99 -24.46 -32.16
CA MET A 1 20.42 -24.49 -31.76
C MET A 1 20.55 -23.78 -30.42
N SER A 2 21.47 -24.20 -29.54
CA SER A 2 21.76 -23.46 -28.31
C SER A 2 22.32 -22.07 -28.66
N LYS A 3 21.91 -21.00 -27.97
CA LYS A 3 22.57 -19.70 -28.11
C LYS A 3 23.97 -19.67 -27.50
N ILE A 4 24.23 -20.51 -26.49
CA ILE A 4 25.52 -20.58 -25.81
C ILE A 4 26.30 -21.78 -26.37
N THR A 5 27.49 -21.50 -26.90
CA THR A 5 28.45 -22.50 -27.39
C THR A 5 29.76 -22.43 -26.60
N THR A 6 30.69 -23.37 -26.83
CA THR A 6 31.99 -23.34 -26.14
C THR A 6 32.83 -22.14 -26.58
N GLU A 7 32.71 -21.76 -27.85
CA GLU A 7 33.44 -20.68 -28.51
C GLU A 7 33.00 -19.33 -27.93
N LEU A 8 31.69 -19.10 -27.81
CA LEU A 8 31.13 -17.88 -27.20
C LEU A 8 31.61 -17.70 -25.75
N LEU A 9 31.64 -18.78 -24.96
CA LEU A 9 32.13 -18.72 -23.57
C LEU A 9 33.62 -18.36 -23.49
N LEU A 10 34.44 -18.82 -24.42
CA LEU A 10 35.87 -18.49 -24.49
C LEU A 10 36.09 -17.04 -24.97
N GLU A 11 35.27 -16.56 -25.89
CA GLU A 11 35.32 -15.18 -26.40
C GLU A 11 34.88 -14.15 -25.36
N ARG A 12 33.82 -14.47 -24.60
CA ARG A 12 33.22 -13.64 -23.53
C ARG A 12 33.89 -13.77 -22.17
N ALA A 13 34.94 -14.57 -22.06
CA ALA A 13 35.79 -14.64 -20.88
C ALA A 13 36.59 -13.33 -20.70
N VAL A 14 36.75 -12.90 -19.44
CA VAL A 14 37.53 -11.71 -19.07
C VAL A 14 38.59 -12.12 -18.04
N PRO A 15 39.90 -12.06 -18.37
CA PRO A 15 40.46 -11.93 -19.72
C PRO A 15 40.09 -13.12 -20.62
N ARG A 16 40.23 -12.95 -21.95
CA ARG A 16 39.96 -14.02 -22.93
C ARG A 16 40.74 -15.29 -22.60
N SER A 17 40.06 -16.43 -22.64
CA SER A 17 40.60 -17.74 -22.24
C SER A 17 40.63 -18.70 -23.42
N THR A 18 41.59 -19.65 -23.40
CA THR A 18 41.66 -20.78 -24.34
C THR A 18 41.11 -22.09 -23.75
N ARG A 19 40.66 -22.09 -22.48
CA ARG A 19 40.09 -23.28 -21.82
C ARG A 19 38.97 -22.88 -20.85
N LEU A 20 37.79 -23.51 -20.96
CA LEU A 20 36.64 -23.24 -20.08
C LEU A 20 36.97 -23.30 -18.57
N ARG A 21 37.82 -24.27 -18.17
CA ARG A 21 38.27 -24.41 -16.76
C ARG A 21 39.12 -23.24 -16.24
N LYS A 22 39.63 -22.34 -17.09
CA LYS A 22 40.43 -21.16 -16.72
C LYS A 22 39.63 -19.84 -16.71
N ILE A 23 38.31 -19.89 -16.94
CA ILE A 23 37.49 -18.67 -16.97
C ILE A 23 37.13 -18.28 -15.53
N GLU A 24 37.62 -17.12 -15.08
CA GLU A 24 37.33 -16.57 -13.74
C GLU A 24 36.24 -15.48 -13.78
N THR A 25 36.17 -14.68 -14.85
CA THR A 25 35.06 -13.74 -15.11
C THR A 25 34.48 -13.99 -16.50
N LEU A 26 33.15 -13.91 -16.64
CA LEU A 26 32.41 -14.21 -17.87
C LEU A 26 31.26 -13.20 -18.06
N ASN A 27 31.18 -12.55 -19.22
CA ASN A 27 30.12 -11.59 -19.54
C ASN A 27 29.16 -12.07 -20.66
N LEU A 28 27.97 -12.50 -20.25
CA LEU A 28 26.87 -12.94 -21.09
C LEU A 28 25.69 -11.95 -21.09
N SER A 29 25.96 -10.67 -20.77
CA SER A 29 24.94 -9.62 -20.86
C SER A 29 24.47 -9.38 -22.30
N LYS A 30 23.25 -8.85 -22.45
CA LYS A 30 22.67 -8.34 -23.71
C LYS A 30 22.59 -9.37 -24.85
N LEU A 31 22.40 -10.65 -24.51
CA LEU A 31 22.33 -11.78 -25.45
C LEU A 31 20.90 -12.33 -25.70
N GLN A 32 19.89 -11.72 -25.07
CA GLN A 32 18.48 -12.16 -25.13
C GLN A 32 18.32 -13.63 -24.68
N LEU A 33 19.13 -14.09 -23.72
CA LEU A 33 19.15 -15.47 -23.21
C LEU A 33 17.87 -15.78 -22.44
N LYS A 34 17.36 -17.00 -22.59
CA LYS A 34 16.30 -17.58 -21.77
C LYS A 34 16.88 -18.66 -20.85
N THR A 35 16.14 -19.11 -19.83
CA THR A 35 16.60 -20.15 -18.90
C THR A 35 17.09 -21.43 -19.62
N GLY A 36 16.46 -21.82 -20.73
CA GLY A 36 16.87 -22.98 -21.54
C GLY A 36 18.18 -22.84 -22.32
N ASP A 37 18.76 -21.65 -22.43
CA ASP A 37 20.07 -21.45 -23.08
C ASP A 37 21.25 -21.80 -22.13
N LEU A 38 21.00 -21.89 -20.82
CA LEU A 38 22.00 -22.12 -19.77
C LEU A 38 22.21 -23.63 -19.49
N ASP A 39 22.74 -24.41 -20.46
CA ASP A 39 22.94 -25.87 -20.31
C ASP A 39 23.85 -26.25 -19.11
N PRO A 40 23.34 -26.96 -18.08
CA PRO A 40 24.13 -27.44 -16.94
C PRO A 40 25.39 -28.22 -17.31
N ARG A 41 25.38 -28.99 -18.42
CA ARG A 41 26.50 -29.83 -18.89
C ARG A 41 27.62 -29.02 -19.54
N LEU A 42 27.35 -27.77 -19.89
CA LEU A 42 28.33 -26.80 -20.38
C LEU A 42 28.87 -25.95 -19.22
N PHE A 43 28.00 -25.41 -18.37
CA PHE A 43 28.39 -24.54 -17.26
C PHE A 43 29.17 -25.28 -16.14
N SER A 44 28.86 -26.54 -15.86
CA SER A 44 29.64 -27.38 -14.92
C SER A 44 31.12 -27.62 -15.31
N ARG A 45 31.54 -27.16 -16.50
CA ARG A 45 32.94 -27.12 -16.95
C ARG A 45 33.69 -25.87 -16.47
N LEU A 46 32.98 -24.81 -16.08
CA LEU A 46 33.48 -23.49 -15.66
C LEU A 46 33.88 -23.49 -14.17
N ARG A 47 34.67 -24.47 -13.73
CA ARG A 47 34.88 -24.78 -12.30
C ARG A 47 35.45 -23.64 -11.47
N HIS A 48 36.24 -22.74 -12.06
CA HIS A 48 36.88 -21.61 -11.38
C HIS A 48 36.22 -20.25 -11.67
N LEU A 49 34.97 -20.26 -12.16
CA LEU A 49 34.23 -19.03 -12.45
C LEU A 49 33.82 -18.33 -11.15
N GLN A 50 34.43 -17.18 -10.89
CA GLN A 50 34.18 -16.34 -9.71
C GLN A 50 33.17 -15.22 -9.97
N LYS A 51 33.08 -14.72 -11.21
CA LYS A 51 32.19 -13.61 -11.59
C LYS A 51 31.40 -13.93 -12.85
N LEU A 52 30.07 -13.85 -12.77
CA LEU A 52 29.16 -14.08 -13.90
C LEU A 52 28.23 -12.88 -14.08
N ASP A 53 28.23 -12.31 -15.28
CA ASP A 53 27.29 -11.27 -15.68
C ASP A 53 26.28 -11.80 -16.71
N LEU A 54 25.00 -11.72 -16.37
CA LEU A 54 23.83 -12.15 -17.14
C LEU A 54 22.82 -11.00 -17.32
N SER A 55 23.20 -9.72 -17.15
CA SER A 55 22.25 -8.61 -17.26
C SER A 55 21.61 -8.47 -18.64
N ASP A 56 20.47 -7.79 -18.69
CA ASP A 56 19.79 -7.41 -19.94
C ASP A 56 19.43 -8.63 -20.82
N ASN A 57 18.83 -9.64 -20.20
CA ASN A 57 18.43 -10.91 -20.81
C ASN A 57 16.94 -11.20 -20.50
N LEU A 58 16.48 -12.41 -20.84
CA LEU A 58 15.09 -12.84 -20.73
C LEU A 58 14.96 -14.07 -19.81
N LEU A 59 15.78 -14.16 -18.76
CA LEU A 59 15.73 -15.26 -17.80
C LEU A 59 14.49 -15.16 -16.91
N ASP A 60 13.63 -16.18 -16.94
CA ASP A 60 12.46 -16.35 -16.06
C ASP A 60 12.82 -17.01 -14.71
N LYS A 61 13.85 -17.85 -14.70
CA LYS A 61 14.39 -18.53 -13.51
C LYS A 61 15.83 -19.00 -13.71
N PHE A 62 16.49 -19.42 -12.64
CA PHE A 62 17.75 -20.15 -12.75
C PHE A 62 17.51 -21.64 -12.99
N PRO A 63 18.26 -22.30 -13.90
CA PRO A 63 18.21 -23.75 -14.04
C PRO A 63 18.79 -24.44 -12.80
N ASN A 64 18.20 -25.57 -12.43
CA ASN A 64 18.77 -26.45 -11.40
C ASN A 64 20.08 -27.09 -11.91
N SER A 65 21.03 -27.32 -11.00
CA SER A 65 22.29 -28.04 -11.26
C SER A 65 23.26 -27.37 -12.26
N LEU A 66 23.20 -26.05 -12.42
CA LEU A 66 24.19 -25.25 -13.16
C LEU A 66 25.60 -25.29 -12.52
N THR A 67 25.66 -25.53 -11.20
CA THR A 67 26.83 -25.94 -10.40
C THR A 67 28.13 -25.17 -10.70
N LEU A 68 28.20 -23.93 -10.22
CA LEU A 68 29.38 -23.06 -10.29
C LEU A 68 29.96 -22.91 -8.86
N PRO A 69 30.94 -23.73 -8.44
CA PRO A 69 31.34 -23.85 -7.04
C PRO A 69 32.10 -22.63 -6.51
N ASP A 70 32.96 -22.03 -7.34
CA ASP A 70 33.83 -20.90 -6.97
C ASP A 70 33.16 -19.52 -7.16
N LEU A 71 31.86 -19.49 -7.50
CA LEU A 71 31.14 -18.26 -7.86
C LEU A 71 30.91 -17.33 -6.65
N ARG A 72 31.41 -16.10 -6.74
CA ARG A 72 31.34 -15.05 -5.72
C ARG A 72 30.47 -13.86 -6.10
N VAL A 73 30.44 -13.50 -7.38
CA VAL A 73 29.70 -12.32 -7.90
C VAL A 73 28.75 -12.75 -9.01
N LEU A 74 27.48 -12.36 -8.90
CA LEU A 74 26.45 -12.64 -9.90
C LEU A 74 25.63 -11.37 -10.20
N ASN A 75 25.59 -10.98 -11.48
CA ASN A 75 24.70 -9.94 -11.99
C ASN A 75 23.60 -10.53 -12.87
N CYS A 76 22.36 -10.20 -12.53
CA CYS A 76 21.12 -10.62 -13.16
C CYS A 76 20.15 -9.44 -13.36
N ASN A 77 20.64 -8.19 -13.31
CA ASN A 77 19.83 -7.00 -13.54
C ASN A 77 19.09 -7.05 -14.89
N ASN A 78 17.94 -6.38 -14.99
CA ASN A 78 17.16 -6.28 -16.24
C ASN A 78 16.83 -7.67 -16.86
N ASN A 79 16.21 -8.54 -16.07
CA ASN A 79 15.72 -9.86 -16.48
C ASN A 79 14.23 -10.03 -16.09
N LYS A 80 13.70 -11.26 -16.11
CA LYS A 80 12.30 -11.60 -15.78
C LYS A 80 12.18 -12.61 -14.64
N LEU A 81 13.16 -12.67 -13.73
CA LEU A 81 13.24 -13.70 -12.69
C LEU A 81 11.99 -13.68 -11.79
N GLU A 82 11.37 -14.86 -11.65
CA GLU A 82 10.22 -15.12 -10.78
C GLU A 82 10.60 -15.95 -9.53
N ASP A 83 11.67 -16.76 -9.62
CA ASP A 83 12.22 -17.50 -8.47
C ASP A 83 13.73 -17.31 -8.31
N VAL A 84 14.12 -17.07 -7.05
CA VAL A 84 15.50 -16.98 -6.57
C VAL A 84 15.95 -18.23 -5.80
N THR A 85 15.08 -19.19 -5.47
CA THR A 85 15.48 -20.32 -4.61
C THR A 85 16.51 -21.24 -5.28
N ALA A 86 16.50 -21.34 -6.61
CA ALA A 86 17.52 -22.03 -7.39
C ALA A 86 18.94 -21.46 -7.22
N LEU A 87 19.11 -20.21 -6.74
CA LEU A 87 20.44 -19.64 -6.45
C LEU A 87 21.18 -20.34 -5.30
N LYS A 88 20.47 -21.12 -4.46
CA LYS A 88 21.05 -21.91 -3.34
C LYS A 88 22.22 -22.83 -3.75
N GLN A 89 22.34 -23.12 -5.04
CA GLN A 89 23.43 -23.93 -5.63
C GLN A 89 24.80 -23.22 -5.69
N PHE A 90 24.88 -21.93 -5.34
CA PHE A 90 26.11 -21.13 -5.34
C PHE A 90 26.55 -20.79 -3.90
N PRO A 91 27.19 -21.74 -3.18
CA PRO A 91 27.44 -21.61 -1.73
C PRO A 91 28.44 -20.52 -1.36
N LEU A 92 29.32 -20.12 -2.29
CA LEU A 92 30.35 -19.09 -2.08
C LEU A 92 29.93 -17.69 -2.57
N LEU A 93 28.66 -17.47 -2.94
CA LEU A 93 28.22 -16.17 -3.44
C LEU A 93 28.28 -15.09 -2.34
N GLU A 94 29.04 -14.03 -2.59
CA GLU A 94 29.27 -12.88 -1.70
C GLU A 94 28.52 -11.63 -2.18
N GLU A 95 28.34 -11.48 -3.49
CA GLU A 95 27.70 -10.33 -4.15
C GLU A 95 26.61 -10.79 -5.15
N LEU A 96 25.41 -10.23 -5.03
CA LEU A 96 24.28 -10.49 -5.92
C LEU A 96 23.58 -9.19 -6.35
N THR A 97 23.25 -9.09 -7.63
CA THR A 97 22.48 -7.98 -8.20
C THR A 97 21.39 -8.53 -9.12
N TYR A 98 20.14 -8.13 -8.92
CA TYR A 98 18.98 -8.53 -9.75
C TYR A 98 17.93 -7.42 -9.90
N GLU A 99 18.35 -6.16 -9.88
CA GLU A 99 17.46 -5.01 -10.02
C GLU A 99 16.65 -5.06 -11.33
N ASN A 100 15.47 -4.45 -11.32
CA ASN A 100 14.50 -4.43 -12.44
C ASN A 100 13.95 -5.80 -12.89
N ASN A 101 14.05 -6.85 -12.06
CA ASN A 101 13.27 -8.08 -12.25
C ASN A 101 11.85 -7.89 -11.66
N VAL A 102 10.85 -7.68 -12.53
CA VAL A 102 9.52 -7.15 -12.17
C VAL A 102 8.72 -8.01 -11.18
N TYR A 103 8.99 -9.32 -11.10
CA TYR A 103 8.27 -10.25 -10.24
C TYR A 103 8.92 -10.46 -8.86
N LEU A 104 10.19 -10.06 -8.68
CA LEU A 104 10.87 -10.20 -7.40
C LEU A 104 10.41 -9.13 -6.40
N THR A 105 10.29 -9.54 -5.14
CA THR A 105 9.80 -8.71 -4.03
C THR A 105 10.80 -8.68 -2.88
N LEU A 106 10.51 -7.88 -1.84
CA LEU A 106 11.27 -7.90 -0.59
C LEU A 106 11.27 -9.29 0.09
N ASN A 107 10.31 -10.18 -0.22
CA ASN A 107 10.35 -11.56 0.27
C ASN A 107 11.52 -12.34 -0.34
N ASP A 108 11.90 -12.04 -1.58
CA ASP A 108 12.94 -12.71 -2.35
C ASP A 108 14.34 -12.28 -1.89
N ASP A 109 14.50 -10.99 -1.55
CA ASP A 109 15.65 -10.48 -0.80
C ASP A 109 15.88 -11.28 0.49
N TYR A 110 14.81 -11.56 1.25
CA TYR A 110 14.90 -12.36 2.47
C TYR A 110 15.13 -13.86 2.18
N LYS A 111 14.59 -14.42 1.08
CA LYS A 111 14.93 -15.79 0.62
C LYS A 111 16.42 -15.90 0.33
N VAL A 112 17.03 -14.99 -0.43
CA VAL A 112 18.47 -15.06 -0.74
C VAL A 112 19.36 -14.78 0.47
N MET A 113 18.97 -13.86 1.36
CA MET A 113 19.67 -13.66 2.64
C MET A 113 19.70 -14.93 3.49
N PHE A 114 18.61 -15.71 3.50
CA PHE A 114 18.56 -16.98 4.22
C PHE A 114 19.33 -18.10 3.51
N LEU A 115 19.15 -18.27 2.19
CA LEU A 115 19.74 -19.37 1.42
C LEU A 115 21.25 -19.24 1.24
N LEU A 116 21.73 -18.03 0.92
CA LEU A 116 23.13 -17.76 0.59
C LEU A 116 23.88 -17.32 1.84
N GLN A 117 24.55 -18.26 2.52
CA GLN A 117 25.21 -18.00 3.82
C GLN A 117 26.36 -16.99 3.74
N ASN A 118 27.04 -16.90 2.59
CA ASN A 118 28.18 -15.99 2.39
C ASN A 118 27.80 -14.61 1.83
N LEU A 119 26.53 -14.39 1.46
CA LEU A 119 26.10 -13.15 0.82
C LEU A 119 26.26 -11.95 1.78
N ARG A 120 26.93 -10.89 1.28
CA ARG A 120 27.24 -9.63 1.97
C ARG A 120 26.67 -8.42 1.26
N LEU A 121 26.76 -8.39 -0.08
CA LEU A 121 26.23 -7.32 -0.92
C LEU A 121 25.02 -7.83 -1.71
N LEU A 122 23.91 -7.11 -1.63
CA LEU A 122 22.69 -7.34 -2.41
C LEU A 122 22.22 -6.01 -3.01
N ASN A 123 22.08 -5.93 -4.32
CA ASN A 123 21.63 -4.72 -5.04
C ASN A 123 22.40 -3.47 -4.57
N GLY A 124 23.74 -3.58 -4.54
CA GLY A 124 24.69 -2.55 -4.12
C GLY A 124 24.76 -2.25 -2.61
N LYS A 125 23.95 -2.88 -1.76
CA LYS A 125 23.82 -2.58 -0.33
C LYS A 125 24.48 -3.64 0.55
N ASP A 126 25.21 -3.22 1.60
CA ASP A 126 25.68 -4.13 2.66
C ASP A 126 24.49 -4.61 3.50
N ILE A 127 24.19 -5.90 3.35
CA ILE A 127 23.12 -6.60 4.06
C ILE A 127 23.66 -7.44 5.23
N THR A 128 24.96 -7.44 5.50
CA THR A 128 25.62 -8.40 6.43
C THR A 128 24.96 -8.44 7.82
N LYS A 129 24.53 -7.30 8.36
CA LYS A 129 23.81 -7.24 9.66
C LYS A 129 22.40 -7.83 9.57
N LEU A 130 21.64 -7.47 8.53
CA LEU A 130 20.28 -7.95 8.30
C LEU A 130 20.26 -9.45 8.00
N ALA A 131 21.13 -9.91 7.10
CA ALA A 131 21.24 -11.32 6.74
C ALA A 131 21.66 -12.18 7.94
N ASN A 132 22.57 -11.72 8.81
CA ASN A 132 22.88 -12.42 10.06
C ASN A 132 21.67 -12.46 11.03
N HIS A 133 20.86 -11.41 11.09
CA HIS A 133 19.60 -11.44 11.85
C HIS A 133 18.60 -12.45 11.24
N VAL A 134 18.44 -12.50 9.92
CA VAL A 134 17.55 -13.46 9.23
C VAL A 134 18.00 -14.91 9.45
N ARG A 135 19.29 -15.20 9.19
CA ARG A 135 19.91 -16.53 9.35
C ARG A 135 19.88 -17.02 10.80
N ARG A 136 19.96 -16.13 11.81
CA ARG A 136 20.11 -16.52 13.23
C ARG A 136 18.89 -16.21 14.10
N VAL A 137 18.46 -14.95 14.18
CA VAL A 137 17.42 -14.50 15.12
C VAL A 137 16.04 -14.90 14.60
N ASN A 138 15.70 -14.50 13.39
CA ASN A 138 14.42 -14.81 12.75
C ASN A 138 14.22 -16.33 12.66
N SER A 139 15.23 -17.07 12.19
CA SER A 139 15.17 -18.54 12.11
C SER A 139 14.92 -19.20 13.47
N ARG A 140 15.62 -18.80 14.55
CA ARG A 140 15.36 -19.32 15.91
C ARG A 140 13.94 -18.99 16.41
N LYS A 141 13.47 -17.77 16.17
CA LYS A 141 12.13 -17.31 16.57
C LYS A 141 11.03 -18.08 15.83
N LEU A 142 11.20 -18.33 14.54
CA LEU A 142 10.29 -19.16 13.74
C LEU A 142 10.31 -20.62 14.20
N THR A 143 11.48 -21.23 14.41
CA THR A 143 11.56 -22.62 14.93
C THR A 143 10.86 -22.74 16.28
N SER A 144 11.10 -21.81 17.21
CA SER A 144 10.40 -21.78 18.50
C SER A 144 8.87 -21.70 18.35
N LYS A 145 8.36 -20.83 17.46
CA LYS A 145 6.92 -20.72 17.18
C LYS A 145 6.33 -21.97 16.50
N VAL A 146 7.04 -22.58 15.55
CA VAL A 146 6.60 -23.80 14.85
C VAL A 146 6.55 -25.00 15.80
N THR A 147 7.60 -25.20 16.61
CA THR A 147 7.60 -26.25 17.63
C THR A 147 6.52 -26.01 18.68
N ALA A 148 6.36 -24.80 19.21
CA ALA A 148 5.28 -24.49 20.16
C ALA A 148 3.87 -24.70 19.59
N HIS A 149 3.69 -24.55 18.27
CA HIS A 149 2.43 -24.84 17.58
C HIS A 149 2.18 -26.35 17.44
N TRP A 150 3.20 -27.13 17.06
CA TRP A 150 3.14 -28.59 17.07
C TRP A 150 2.80 -29.15 18.45
N GLU A 151 3.54 -28.69 19.47
CA GLU A 151 3.38 -29.08 20.87
C GLU A 151 1.96 -28.83 21.38
N LYS A 152 1.37 -27.67 21.06
CA LYS A 152 0.05 -27.28 21.54
C LYS A 152 -1.13 -27.96 20.83
N PHE A 153 -0.96 -28.36 19.56
CA PHE A 153 -2.10 -28.76 18.72
C PHE A 153 -1.98 -30.15 18.08
N PHE A 154 -0.77 -30.72 17.95
CA PHE A 154 -0.52 -31.93 17.15
C PHE A 154 0.22 -33.04 17.89
N ARG A 155 0.98 -32.75 18.95
CA ARG A 155 1.67 -33.76 19.79
C ARG A 155 0.74 -34.92 20.16
N ASP A 156 -0.41 -34.61 20.75
CA ASP A 156 -1.34 -35.60 21.28
C ASP A 156 -2.23 -36.27 20.19
N GLN A 157 -2.04 -35.92 18.91
CA GLN A 157 -2.74 -36.56 17.77
C GLN A 157 -2.00 -37.79 17.22
N LEU A 158 -0.83 -38.14 17.77
CA LEU A 158 -0.03 -39.30 17.35
C LEU A 158 -0.10 -40.42 18.41
N PRO A 159 -0.73 -41.58 18.10
CA PRO A 159 -0.65 -42.76 18.95
C PRO A 159 0.77 -43.37 18.95
N GLU A 160 1.07 -44.22 19.94
CA GLU A 160 2.35 -44.96 20.04
C GLU A 160 2.66 -45.85 18.80
N LYS A 161 1.65 -46.15 17.99
CA LYS A 161 1.79 -46.81 16.68
C LYS A 161 0.90 -46.09 15.68
N TYR A 162 1.48 -45.67 14.56
CA TYR A 162 0.82 -44.92 13.49
C TYR A 162 1.04 -45.60 12.13
N THR A 163 0.10 -45.42 11.20
CA THR A 163 0.27 -45.87 9.81
C THR A 163 0.87 -44.75 8.93
N PRO A 164 1.50 -45.07 7.78
CA PRO A 164 2.05 -44.06 6.87
C PRO A 164 1.01 -43.04 6.40
N GLU A 165 -0.24 -43.46 6.21
CA GLU A 165 -1.37 -42.64 5.75
C GLU A 165 -1.81 -41.65 6.83
N GLN A 166 -1.84 -42.10 8.09
CA GLN A 166 -2.10 -41.24 9.25
C GLN A 166 -1.01 -40.16 9.36
N VAL A 167 0.27 -40.53 9.22
CA VAL A 167 1.39 -39.58 9.23
C VAL A 167 1.30 -38.61 8.06
N LYS A 168 0.99 -39.08 6.84
CA LYS A 168 0.80 -38.22 5.64
C LYS A 168 -0.36 -37.22 5.85
N SER A 169 -1.45 -37.66 6.47
CA SER A 169 -2.60 -36.82 6.82
C SER A 169 -2.26 -35.77 7.89
N ILE A 170 -1.59 -36.17 8.98
CA ILE A 170 -1.14 -35.26 10.05
C ILE A 170 -0.11 -34.25 9.50
N LYS A 171 0.85 -34.67 8.66
CA LYS A 171 1.79 -33.78 7.96
C LYS A 171 1.06 -32.73 7.12
N LYS A 172 0.08 -33.12 6.29
CA LYS A 172 -0.70 -32.19 5.45
C LYS A 172 -1.54 -31.21 6.30
N LYS A 173 -2.13 -31.67 7.41
CA LYS A 173 -2.87 -30.83 8.37
C LYS A 173 -1.96 -29.85 9.11
N PHE A 174 -0.83 -30.31 9.64
CA PHE A 174 0.13 -29.49 10.37
C PHE A 174 0.71 -28.39 9.49
N LEU A 175 1.22 -28.72 8.30
CA LEU A 175 1.81 -27.75 7.37
C LEU A 175 0.84 -26.62 7.02
N LYS A 176 -0.41 -26.96 6.63
CA LYS A 176 -1.46 -25.98 6.37
C LYS A 176 -1.77 -25.12 7.61
N SER A 177 -1.75 -25.72 8.80
CA SER A 177 -2.04 -25.01 10.05
C SER A 177 -0.93 -24.05 10.47
N VAL A 178 0.35 -24.43 10.42
CA VAL A 178 1.45 -23.51 10.75
C VAL A 178 1.59 -22.38 9.73
N GLN A 179 1.44 -22.67 8.43
CA GLN A 179 1.47 -21.64 7.38
C GLN A 179 0.34 -20.60 7.50
N THR A 180 -0.75 -20.93 8.21
CA THR A 180 -1.88 -20.02 8.47
C THR A 180 -1.73 -19.29 9.81
N ASN A 181 -1.21 -19.96 10.85
CA ASN A 181 -1.26 -19.49 12.23
C ASN A 181 0.07 -18.91 12.76
N VAL A 182 1.23 -19.25 12.16
CA VAL A 182 2.54 -18.78 12.63
C VAL A 182 2.91 -17.48 11.94
N VAL A 183 2.47 -16.36 12.54
CA VAL A 183 2.83 -15.00 12.12
C VAL A 183 4.04 -14.48 12.90
N TYR A 184 4.98 -13.84 12.19
CA TYR A 184 6.16 -13.19 12.76
C TYR A 184 6.76 -12.23 11.72
N GLY A 185 7.23 -11.07 12.18
CA GLY A 185 7.83 -10.05 11.32
C GLY A 185 6.81 -9.18 10.56
N PRO A 186 7.32 -8.22 9.75
CA PRO A 186 6.53 -7.33 8.90
C PRO A 186 5.51 -8.05 8.00
N SER A 187 4.31 -7.46 7.87
CA SER A 187 3.23 -7.99 7.02
C SER A 187 3.62 -8.19 5.55
N SER A 188 4.48 -7.32 4.98
CA SER A 188 5.02 -7.48 3.63
C SER A 188 5.97 -8.66 3.44
N LEU A 189 6.54 -9.18 4.53
CA LEU A 189 7.42 -10.36 4.56
C LEU A 189 6.65 -11.65 4.87
N SER A 190 5.32 -11.61 4.84
CA SER A 190 4.47 -12.75 5.19
C SER A 190 4.59 -13.95 4.23
N GLU A 191 5.10 -13.76 3.00
CA GLU A 191 5.37 -14.88 2.08
C GLU A 191 6.70 -15.54 2.39
N PHE A 192 7.75 -14.76 2.66
CA PHE A 192 9.02 -15.27 3.19
C PHE A 192 8.81 -16.02 4.50
N THR A 193 8.06 -15.45 5.45
CA THR A 193 7.72 -16.11 6.72
C THR A 193 6.95 -17.41 6.46
N ARG A 194 5.94 -17.43 5.57
CA ARG A 194 5.17 -18.65 5.24
C ARG A 194 6.02 -19.72 4.54
N TRP A 195 6.98 -19.31 3.71
CA TRP A 195 7.95 -20.19 3.05
C TRP A 195 8.93 -20.79 4.07
N ARG A 196 9.54 -19.97 4.94
CA ARG A 196 10.47 -20.46 5.96
C ARG A 196 9.77 -21.30 7.03
N VAL A 197 8.53 -20.97 7.41
CA VAL A 197 7.69 -21.79 8.29
C VAL A 197 7.41 -23.17 7.69
N LYS A 198 7.12 -23.26 6.38
CA LYS A 198 6.99 -24.56 5.69
C LYS A 198 8.29 -25.37 5.81
N MET A 199 9.43 -24.77 5.45
CA MET A 199 10.73 -25.44 5.47
C MET A 199 11.10 -25.92 6.88
N ILE A 200 10.92 -25.09 7.91
CA ILE A 200 11.14 -25.46 9.32
C ILE A 200 10.22 -26.61 9.75
N ALA A 201 8.96 -26.60 9.34
CA ALA A 201 8.02 -27.67 9.66
C ALA A 201 8.36 -28.99 8.94
N GLU A 202 8.91 -28.93 7.72
CA GLU A 202 9.39 -30.11 6.98
C GLU A 202 10.72 -30.65 7.57
N GLU A 203 11.66 -29.77 7.92
CA GLU A 203 12.89 -30.09 8.69
C GLU A 203 12.54 -30.77 10.03
N PHE A 204 11.61 -30.19 10.79
CA PHE A 204 11.15 -30.70 12.09
C PHE A 204 10.47 -32.07 11.95
N LEU A 205 9.55 -32.23 11.01
CA LEU A 205 8.87 -33.52 10.77
C LEU A 205 9.85 -34.62 10.32
N ALA A 206 10.83 -34.30 9.47
CA ALA A 206 11.84 -35.28 9.06
C ALA A 206 12.65 -35.78 10.27
N TYR A 207 13.08 -34.86 11.14
CA TYR A 207 13.80 -35.19 12.37
C TYR A 207 12.94 -35.97 13.39
N SER A 208 11.68 -35.57 13.59
CA SER A 208 10.79 -36.18 14.60
C SER A 208 10.14 -37.50 14.19
N LEU A 209 10.06 -37.80 12.88
CA LEU A 209 9.39 -39.02 12.36
C LEU A 209 10.34 -39.96 11.60
N GLY A 210 11.62 -39.60 11.44
CA GLY A 210 12.61 -40.44 10.74
C GLY A 210 12.33 -40.67 9.25
N LEU A 211 11.51 -39.81 8.62
CA LEU A 211 11.15 -39.90 7.21
C LEU A 211 12.11 -39.07 6.36
N GLU A 212 12.86 -39.73 5.48
CA GLU A 212 13.78 -39.06 4.54
C GLU A 212 13.04 -38.13 3.57
N LEU A 213 13.71 -37.04 3.21
CA LEU A 213 13.15 -35.95 2.42
C LEU A 213 13.28 -36.21 0.91
N ASN A 214 12.37 -37.01 0.35
CA ASN A 214 12.12 -36.99 -1.10
C ASN A 214 11.50 -35.64 -1.47
N SER A 215 12.35 -34.70 -1.89
CA SER A 215 11.98 -33.34 -2.26
C SER A 215 11.86 -33.18 -3.78
N ASP A 216 10.81 -33.74 -4.36
CA ASP A 216 10.28 -33.28 -5.65
C ASP A 216 8.78 -33.00 -5.51
N SER A 217 8.34 -31.88 -6.06
CA SER A 217 6.94 -31.46 -6.05
C SER A 217 6.63 -30.75 -7.36
N GLU A 218 6.31 -31.55 -8.37
CA GLU A 218 5.61 -31.04 -9.56
C GLU A 218 4.21 -30.56 -9.16
N PRO A 219 3.65 -29.54 -9.83
CA PRO A 219 2.29 -29.09 -9.57
C PRO A 219 1.28 -30.08 -10.17
N GLU A 220 0.36 -30.58 -9.34
CA GLU A 220 -0.83 -31.31 -9.80
C GLU A 220 -1.68 -30.35 -10.66
N GLU A 221 -1.74 -30.58 -11.98
CA GLU A 221 -2.75 -29.93 -12.83
C GLU A 221 -4.15 -30.43 -12.45
N LYS A 222 -5.13 -29.51 -12.47
CA LYS A 222 -6.54 -29.84 -12.26
C LYS A 222 -7.23 -30.11 -13.59
N THR A 223 -7.66 -31.36 -13.79
CA THR A 223 -8.75 -31.70 -14.69
C THR A 223 -9.94 -32.12 -13.85
N ASP A 224 -10.93 -31.24 -13.71
CA ASP A 224 -12.18 -31.51 -13.00
C ASP A 224 -13.14 -32.26 -13.96
N GLU A 225 -13.12 -33.60 -13.95
CA GLU A 225 -14.18 -34.44 -14.56
C GLU A 225 -14.68 -35.46 -13.52
N ASN A 226 -15.96 -35.32 -13.13
CA ASN A 226 -16.72 -36.29 -12.35
C ASN A 226 -17.89 -36.75 -13.24
N GLU A 227 -17.94 -38.03 -13.59
CA GLU A 227 -19.18 -38.70 -13.95
C GLU A 227 -19.34 -39.97 -13.10
N GLU A 228 -20.59 -40.39 -12.96
CA GLU A 228 -21.04 -41.57 -12.21
C GLU A 228 -20.89 -42.82 -13.13
N GLU A 229 -21.04 -44.09 -12.74
CA GLU A 229 -21.67 -44.70 -11.55
C GLU A 229 -21.14 -46.16 -11.36
N SER A 230 -21.57 -46.80 -10.26
CA SER A 230 -21.92 -48.24 -10.16
C SER A 230 -20.91 -49.37 -10.53
N THR A 231 -20.44 -50.04 -9.46
CA THR A 231 -20.53 -51.51 -9.22
C THR A 231 -19.69 -52.57 -9.97
N GLU A 232 -19.56 -53.70 -9.26
CA GLU A 232 -19.21 -55.08 -9.66
C GLU A 232 -17.75 -55.50 -9.99
N SER A 233 -17.31 -56.47 -9.17
CA SER A 233 -16.29 -57.50 -9.40
C SER A 233 -17.06 -58.84 -9.55
N PRO A 234 -16.53 -59.94 -10.14
CA PRO A 234 -15.27 -60.57 -9.70
C PRO A 234 -14.52 -61.44 -10.74
N ARG A 235 -13.55 -62.27 -10.27
CA ARG A 235 -13.03 -63.53 -10.87
C ARG A 235 -12.16 -63.43 -12.14
N GLU A 236 -11.29 -64.40 -12.47
CA GLU A 236 -10.49 -65.39 -11.70
C GLU A 236 -9.38 -65.96 -12.62
N ALA A 237 -8.58 -66.92 -12.10
CA ALA A 237 -7.52 -67.71 -12.77
C ALA A 237 -6.13 -67.05 -12.96
N ALA A 238 -5.00 -67.78 -13.04
CA ALA A 238 -4.45 -68.98 -12.34
C ALA A 238 -3.22 -69.50 -13.13
N GLU A 239 -2.43 -70.40 -12.52
CA GLU A 239 -1.29 -71.18 -13.08
C GLU A 239 -0.01 -70.38 -13.48
N ASP A 240 1.22 -70.90 -13.45
CA ASP A 240 1.98 -71.73 -12.45
C ASP A 240 3.51 -71.46 -12.73
N VAL A 241 4.60 -72.10 -12.28
CA VAL A 241 4.96 -73.33 -11.51
C VAL A 241 6.37 -73.17 -10.89
N ALA A 242 6.77 -74.12 -10.03
CA ALA A 242 8.12 -74.37 -9.46
C ALA A 242 8.62 -73.33 -8.39
N GLN A 243 8.87 -73.70 -7.13
CA GLN A 243 9.85 -74.66 -6.55
C GLN A 243 11.32 -74.22 -6.73
N VAL A 244 12.25 -74.35 -5.77
CA VAL A 244 12.49 -75.44 -4.78
C VAL A 244 12.86 -74.90 -3.36
N THR A 245 12.93 -75.80 -2.37
CA THR A 245 13.28 -75.69 -0.93
C THR A 245 14.69 -75.09 -0.65
N VAL A 246 15.12 -74.70 0.57
CA VAL A 246 15.30 -75.49 1.83
C VAL A 246 15.34 -74.60 3.11
N THR A 247 14.91 -75.17 4.24
CA THR A 247 15.20 -74.72 5.63
C THR A 247 15.81 -75.91 6.42
N PRO A 248 16.54 -75.79 7.56
CA PRO A 248 15.89 -75.47 8.85
C PRO A 248 16.75 -74.93 10.05
N SER A 249 16.04 -74.38 11.05
CA SER A 249 16.42 -74.38 12.50
C SER A 249 17.53 -73.41 12.97
N LYS A 250 17.73 -73.12 14.28
CA LYS A 250 17.24 -73.75 15.53
C LYS A 250 17.13 -72.75 16.70
N ARG A 251 16.32 -73.08 17.72
CA ARG A 251 16.11 -72.30 18.98
C ARG A 251 17.38 -72.13 19.84
N LYS A 252 17.41 -71.06 20.66
CA LYS A 252 17.78 -71.15 22.09
C LYS A 252 17.01 -70.13 22.94
N ARG A 253 17.06 -70.27 24.27
CA ARG A 253 16.16 -69.68 25.29
C ARG A 253 16.93 -69.47 26.60
N ASN A 254 16.45 -68.57 27.48
CA ASN A 254 16.69 -68.39 28.95
C ASN A 254 16.94 -66.90 29.29
N HIS A 255 16.17 -66.26 30.20
CA HIS A 255 16.33 -66.18 31.69
C HIS A 255 17.59 -65.42 32.16
N SER A 256 17.59 -64.58 33.21
CA SER A 256 16.52 -63.92 33.99
C SER A 256 17.10 -62.98 35.09
N LYS A 257 16.33 -61.99 35.59
CA LYS A 257 16.63 -61.13 36.78
C LYS A 257 17.81 -60.15 36.56
N SER A 258 18.07 -59.11 37.38
CA SER A 258 17.49 -58.66 38.67
C SER A 258 17.54 -57.12 38.84
N SER A 259 16.59 -56.53 39.57
CA SER A 259 16.71 -55.18 40.18
C SER A 259 17.64 -55.19 41.41
N PRO A 260 18.23 -54.04 41.80
CA PRO A 260 17.57 -53.14 42.79
C PRO A 260 17.75 -51.64 42.46
N GLY A 261 17.13 -50.66 43.15
CA GLY A 261 16.06 -50.72 44.16
C GLY A 261 16.22 -49.68 45.30
N ASN A 262 15.15 -48.96 45.66
CA ASN A 262 15.02 -48.04 46.83
C ASN A 262 15.89 -46.76 46.81
N LYS A 263 15.57 -45.63 47.47
CA LYS A 263 14.42 -45.08 48.24
C LYS A 263 14.24 -43.61 47.76
N ARG A 264 13.05 -42.99 47.65
CA ARG A 264 12.02 -42.66 48.66
C ARG A 264 12.49 -41.70 49.78
N SER A 265 12.14 -40.42 49.65
CA SER A 265 11.81 -39.52 50.77
C SER A 265 10.50 -38.78 50.44
N LYS A 266 9.73 -38.38 51.46
CA LYS A 266 8.36 -37.88 51.29
C LYS A 266 7.97 -36.95 52.44
N THR A 267 7.50 -35.75 52.10
CA THR A 267 6.77 -34.77 52.93
C THR A 267 6.01 -33.91 51.90
N GLN A 268 4.68 -33.74 51.87
CA GLN A 268 3.62 -33.70 52.90
C GLN A 268 3.90 -32.66 53.99
N ALA A 269 3.01 -31.69 54.27
CA ALA A 269 1.71 -31.33 53.68
C ALA A 269 1.39 -29.84 54.04
N ASN A 270 0.22 -29.21 53.87
CA ASN A 270 -1.13 -29.62 53.43
C ASN A 270 -2.01 -28.39 53.06
N THR A 271 -3.08 -28.60 52.26
CA THR A 271 -4.37 -27.81 52.21
C THR A 271 -4.33 -26.28 51.96
N GLU A 272 -5.39 -25.61 51.47
CA GLU A 272 -6.84 -25.92 51.43
C GLU A 272 -7.44 -25.95 49.99
N GLU A 273 -8.31 -26.95 49.76
CA GLU A 273 -9.65 -26.98 49.10
C GLU A 273 -9.96 -26.07 47.88
N GLU A 274 -10.45 -26.53 46.72
CA GLU A 274 -11.67 -27.34 46.38
C GLU A 274 -13.01 -26.61 46.63
N ALA A 275 -14.09 -26.74 45.84
CA ALA A 275 -14.45 -27.59 44.69
C ALA A 275 -15.16 -26.69 43.61
N ALA A 276 -15.24 -26.95 42.29
CA ALA A 276 -15.64 -28.12 41.49
C ALA A 276 -17.11 -28.58 41.67
N VAL A 277 -17.96 -28.43 40.61
CA VAL A 277 -19.18 -29.24 40.35
C VAL A 277 -19.72 -29.01 38.92
N ASN A 278 -20.48 -29.99 38.39
CA ASN A 278 -21.05 -30.10 37.03
C ASN A 278 -22.15 -31.22 37.08
N PRO A 279 -22.90 -31.61 36.01
CA PRO A 279 -23.12 -31.01 34.68
C PRO A 279 -24.62 -31.08 34.18
N LYS A 280 -24.84 -30.89 32.85
CA LYS A 280 -25.87 -31.53 31.96
C LYS A 280 -27.22 -30.83 31.61
N LYS A 281 -27.49 -30.89 30.29
CA LYS A 281 -28.72 -31.34 29.57
C LYS A 281 -29.98 -30.46 29.38
N SER A 282 -30.12 -29.98 28.12
CA SER A 282 -31.19 -30.27 27.13
C SER A 282 -32.69 -30.12 27.46
N SER A 283 -33.39 -29.37 26.59
CA SER A 283 -34.71 -29.71 26.03
C SER A 283 -34.84 -29.21 24.57
N HIS A 284 -35.90 -29.62 23.88
CA HIS A 284 -36.20 -29.40 22.45
C HIS A 284 -37.74 -29.30 22.32
N VAL A 285 -38.26 -28.51 21.38
CA VAL A 285 -39.58 -28.67 20.70
C VAL A 285 -39.67 -27.66 19.54
N GLU A 286 -40.59 -27.88 18.59
CA GLU A 286 -40.91 -27.07 17.40
C GLU A 286 -41.54 -25.68 17.77
N ASP A 287 -41.82 -24.70 16.88
CA ASP A 287 -42.50 -24.71 15.58
C ASP A 287 -42.01 -23.63 14.58
N ASP A 288 -42.24 -23.92 13.29
CA ASP A 288 -42.24 -22.99 12.15
C ASP A 288 -43.71 -22.78 11.72
N PRO A 289 -44.15 -21.62 11.19
CA PRO A 289 -44.43 -21.65 9.74
C PRO A 289 -44.30 -20.32 8.97
N ALA A 290 -43.91 -20.45 7.70
CA ALA A 290 -44.28 -19.55 6.59
C ALA A 290 -45.75 -19.83 6.13
N PRO A 291 -46.48 -18.93 5.41
CA PRO A 291 -46.00 -18.07 4.32
C PRO A 291 -46.54 -16.60 4.44
N ASP A 292 -46.76 -15.74 3.44
CA ASP A 292 -47.45 -15.89 2.16
C ASP A 292 -47.17 -14.77 1.13
N LYS A 293 -47.64 -14.96 -0.11
CA LYS A 293 -47.72 -13.94 -1.17
C LYS A 293 -49.10 -13.26 -1.18
N PRO A 294 -49.21 -12.03 -1.70
CA PRO A 294 -50.30 -11.74 -2.64
C PRO A 294 -49.82 -11.41 -4.06
N ARG A 295 -50.78 -11.20 -4.98
CA ARG A 295 -50.55 -11.27 -6.44
C ARG A 295 -51.43 -10.25 -7.21
N THR A 296 -50.79 -9.46 -8.07
CA THR A 296 -51.35 -8.83 -9.31
C THR A 296 -52.49 -7.81 -9.26
N SER A 297 -52.61 -7.06 -10.38
CA SER A 297 -53.67 -6.11 -10.78
C SER A 297 -53.62 -4.71 -10.12
N ASN A 298 -53.92 -3.59 -10.79
CA ASN A 298 -54.48 -3.37 -12.14
C ASN A 298 -53.72 -2.29 -12.95
N GLN A 299 -53.83 -2.33 -14.28
CA GLN A 299 -53.69 -1.13 -15.16
C GLN A 299 -55.06 -0.44 -15.30
N PRO A 300 -55.09 0.81 -15.80
CA PRO A 300 -55.56 0.95 -17.19
C PRO A 300 -54.62 1.81 -18.07
N ALA A 301 -54.95 1.91 -19.36
CA ALA A 301 -54.22 2.68 -20.38
C ALA A 301 -55.21 3.33 -21.38
N LYS A 302 -54.67 4.08 -22.36
CA LYS A 302 -55.34 5.04 -23.29
C LYS A 302 -55.60 6.41 -22.62
N GLU A 303 -55.65 7.55 -23.32
CA GLU A 303 -55.68 7.91 -24.77
C GLU A 303 -54.42 8.78 -25.12
N ALA A 304 -53.91 8.98 -26.34
CA ALA A 304 -54.46 9.56 -27.60
C ALA A 304 -54.95 11.03 -27.44
N THR A 305 -54.72 12.02 -28.33
CA THR A 305 -54.04 12.03 -29.65
C THR A 305 -53.59 13.45 -30.10
N THR A 306 -52.33 13.63 -30.50
CA THR A 306 -51.85 14.59 -31.55
C THR A 306 -52.16 16.12 -31.36
N PRO A 307 -52.21 17.03 -32.37
CA PRO A 307 -51.17 18.08 -32.49
C PRO A 307 -51.64 19.53 -32.84
N GLU A 308 -50.72 20.51 -32.83
CA GLU A 308 -50.65 21.74 -33.66
C GLU A 308 -49.24 22.38 -33.40
N GLN A 309 -48.48 22.97 -34.34
CA GLN A 309 -48.69 24.13 -35.24
C GLN A 309 -49.00 25.44 -34.48
N GLY A 310 -48.46 26.62 -34.83
CA GLY A 310 -47.52 27.01 -35.90
C GLY A 310 -47.18 28.51 -35.77
N ALA A 311 -46.70 29.14 -36.86
CA ALA A 311 -46.31 30.57 -36.98
C ALA A 311 -45.09 31.00 -36.11
N GLU A 312 -43.94 31.40 -36.66
CA GLU A 312 -43.59 32.57 -37.51
C GLU A 312 -43.35 33.88 -36.73
N GLY A 313 -42.16 34.48 -36.93
CA GLY A 313 -41.66 35.64 -36.16
C GLY A 313 -40.44 36.37 -36.78
N THR A 314 -40.26 36.20 -38.09
CA THR A 314 -39.55 37.01 -39.11
C THR A 314 -38.60 38.16 -38.72
N GLN A 315 -37.31 38.04 -39.13
CA GLN A 315 -36.36 39.12 -39.51
C GLN A 315 -35.87 40.12 -38.42
N LYS A 316 -34.65 40.70 -38.46
CA LYS A 316 -33.85 41.19 -39.61
C LYS A 316 -32.32 41.03 -39.48
N ASN A 317 -31.68 41.03 -40.65
CA ASN A 317 -30.34 41.52 -41.06
C ASN A 317 -29.80 42.67 -40.18
N GLY A 318 -28.51 43.01 -40.05
CA GLY A 318 -27.26 42.85 -40.84
C GLY A 318 -26.22 43.85 -40.23
N GLU A 319 -25.00 44.11 -40.68
CA GLU A 319 -24.22 43.78 -41.90
C GLU A 319 -22.68 43.81 -41.64
N GLN A 320 -21.92 43.23 -42.56
CA GLN A 320 -20.55 43.54 -43.05
C GLN A 320 -19.47 44.26 -42.19
N PHE A 321 -18.33 43.55 -42.02
CA PHE A 321 -16.92 43.94 -42.29
C PHE A 321 -16.65 45.30 -43.02
N PRO A 322 -15.51 46.01 -42.78
CA PRO A 322 -14.19 45.47 -43.23
C PRO A 322 -12.85 45.91 -42.57
N LYS A 323 -11.85 45.03 -42.76
CA LYS A 323 -10.41 45.25 -43.06
C LYS A 323 -9.56 46.28 -42.28
N GLY A 324 -8.44 45.78 -41.74
CA GLY A 324 -7.21 46.55 -41.52
C GLY A 324 -5.96 45.67 -41.73
N GLN A 325 -5.14 45.97 -42.74
CA GLN A 325 -3.88 45.24 -43.01
C GLN A 325 -2.67 45.99 -42.42
N SER A 326 -1.66 45.26 -41.94
CA SER A 326 -0.29 45.77 -41.87
C SER A 326 0.71 44.62 -42.02
N ASN A 327 1.45 44.62 -43.14
CA ASN A 327 2.56 43.70 -43.39
C ASN A 327 3.86 44.28 -42.84
N ARG A 328 4.74 43.43 -42.28
CA ARG A 328 6.19 43.64 -42.43
C ARG A 328 6.98 42.33 -42.50
N ARG A 329 7.79 42.22 -43.56
CA ARG A 329 8.94 41.30 -43.69
C ARG A 329 10.06 41.79 -42.74
N SER A 330 11.15 41.10 -42.43
CA SER A 330 11.80 39.85 -42.91
C SER A 330 12.57 39.22 -41.71
N SER A 331 13.45 38.22 -41.77
CA SER A 331 14.18 37.52 -42.85
C SER A 331 14.71 36.17 -42.34
N GLN A 332 15.03 35.25 -43.24
CA GLN A 332 15.78 34.02 -42.91
C GLN A 332 17.25 34.31 -42.60
N MET A 333 17.87 33.45 -41.78
CA MET A 333 19.26 33.03 -41.95
C MET A 333 19.36 31.55 -41.53
N THR A 334 20.15 30.77 -42.26
CA THR A 334 20.32 29.32 -42.07
C THR A 334 21.63 29.01 -41.33
N GLY A 335 21.66 27.91 -40.58
CA GLY A 335 22.87 27.45 -39.89
C GLY A 335 22.72 26.07 -39.29
N GLU A 336 22.91 25.01 -40.09
CA GLU A 336 23.03 23.65 -39.58
C GLU A 336 24.44 23.42 -39.02
N GLN A 337 24.55 22.97 -37.77
CA GLN A 337 25.63 22.08 -37.34
C GLN A 337 25.07 21.00 -36.41
N LYS A 338 25.49 19.75 -36.66
CA LYS A 338 25.13 18.58 -35.84
C LYS A 338 26.30 18.24 -34.91
N SER A 339 26.00 18.01 -33.64
CA SER A 339 26.85 17.28 -32.70
C SER A 339 26.01 16.19 -32.03
N GLN A 340 26.53 14.97 -31.93
CA GLN A 340 25.81 13.83 -31.38
C GLN A 340 26.14 13.65 -29.90
N GLU A 341 25.12 13.55 -29.05
CA GLU A 341 25.24 12.98 -27.70
C GLU A 341 24.19 11.88 -27.49
N GLN A 342 24.39 11.04 -26.47
CA GLN A 342 23.77 9.72 -26.37
C GLN A 342 22.46 9.73 -25.58
N ASP A 343 21.45 9.04 -26.11
CA ASP A 343 20.11 8.92 -25.52
C ASP A 343 20.11 8.00 -24.28
N ASN A 344 20.00 8.62 -23.09
CA ASN A 344 19.56 7.95 -21.87
C ASN A 344 18.09 8.31 -21.63
N GLY A 345 17.18 7.41 -22.06
CA GLY A 345 15.74 7.67 -22.25
C GLY A 345 14.89 7.95 -21.00
N VAL A 346 15.19 9.03 -20.29
CA VAL A 346 14.31 9.73 -19.33
C VAL A 346 13.59 10.85 -20.08
N VAL A 347 12.27 10.70 -20.29
CA VAL A 347 11.46 11.68 -21.02
C VAL A 347 11.19 12.89 -20.13
N ALA A 348 12.00 13.94 -20.25
CA ALA A 348 11.80 15.20 -19.55
C ALA A 348 10.68 16.03 -20.21
N LEU A 349 9.53 16.14 -19.55
CA LEU A 349 8.45 17.05 -19.95
C LEU A 349 8.83 18.49 -19.61
N THR A 350 9.35 19.24 -20.58
CA THR A 350 9.81 20.62 -20.38
C THR A 350 8.68 21.65 -20.56
N PRO A 351 8.40 22.51 -19.56
CA PRO A 351 7.36 23.55 -19.68
C PRO A 351 7.85 24.77 -20.49
N VAL A 352 6.98 25.28 -21.38
CA VAL A 352 7.24 26.50 -22.16
C VAL A 352 7.05 27.74 -21.27
N LYS A 353 8.06 28.62 -21.19
CA LYS A 353 8.02 29.83 -20.36
C LYS A 353 7.35 31.01 -21.07
N ASN A 354 6.36 31.62 -20.41
CA ASN A 354 5.76 32.90 -20.82
C ASN A 354 6.31 34.09 -20.00
N SER A 355 6.20 35.30 -20.56
CA SER A 355 6.94 36.50 -20.10
C SER A 355 6.36 37.19 -18.85
N LYS A 356 7.25 37.75 -18.03
CA LYS A 356 6.98 38.32 -16.68
C LYS A 356 6.10 39.58 -16.66
N ARG A 357 5.29 39.69 -15.59
CA ARG A 357 4.97 40.94 -14.88
C ARG A 357 5.08 40.71 -13.37
N LYS A 358 5.49 41.73 -12.60
CA LYS A 358 5.45 41.82 -11.13
C LYS A 358 4.04 42.27 -10.70
N GLU A 359 3.50 41.99 -9.52
CA GLU A 359 3.80 41.13 -8.35
C GLU A 359 2.41 40.60 -7.88
N ASP A 360 2.21 39.53 -7.12
CA ASP A 360 3.06 38.79 -6.18
C ASP A 360 2.79 37.26 -6.30
N VAL A 361 3.72 36.42 -5.83
CA VAL A 361 3.75 34.95 -5.92
C VAL A 361 3.64 34.39 -7.35
N SER A 362 4.77 34.02 -7.95
CA SER A 362 4.81 33.11 -9.10
C SER A 362 5.23 31.70 -8.67
N ALA A 363 4.35 30.71 -8.85
CA ALA A 363 4.75 29.30 -8.77
C ALA A 363 5.19 28.84 -10.16
N GLU A 364 6.49 28.53 -10.35
CA GLU A 364 6.98 27.98 -11.62
C GLU A 364 6.86 26.44 -11.61
N PRO A 365 6.37 25.81 -12.70
CA PRO A 365 6.31 24.35 -12.81
C PRO A 365 7.73 23.77 -12.89
N LEU A 366 8.00 22.76 -12.06
CA LEU A 366 9.32 22.15 -11.87
C LEU A 366 9.38 20.72 -12.41
N HIS A 367 8.42 19.85 -12.02
CA HIS A 367 8.40 18.43 -12.40
C HIS A 367 7.00 17.94 -12.81
N PHE A 368 6.94 17.00 -13.75
CA PHE A 368 5.73 16.25 -14.13
C PHE A 368 6.06 14.76 -14.16
N LEU A 369 5.44 13.98 -13.27
CA LEU A 369 5.88 12.63 -12.90
C LEU A 369 4.74 11.62 -13.00
N GLN A 370 4.91 10.61 -13.87
CA GLN A 370 3.94 9.53 -14.09
C GLN A 370 4.21 8.33 -13.15
N CYS A 371 4.32 8.59 -11.84
CA CYS A 371 4.92 7.64 -10.90
C CYS A 371 4.01 6.44 -10.51
N HIS A 372 2.69 6.56 -10.63
CA HIS A 372 1.75 5.51 -10.16
C HIS A 372 1.35 4.47 -11.23
N SER A 373 1.89 4.57 -12.46
CA SER A 373 1.48 3.72 -13.60
C SER A 373 1.30 2.24 -13.28
N LYS A 374 0.13 1.72 -13.68
CA LYS A 374 -0.21 0.30 -13.68
C LYS A 374 0.76 -0.46 -14.60
N GLY A 375 1.38 -1.50 -14.06
CA GLY A 375 2.44 -2.25 -14.75
C GLY A 375 3.69 -1.42 -15.11
N ASN A 376 3.86 -0.22 -14.54
CA ASN A 376 4.85 0.78 -14.96
C ASN A 376 4.74 1.18 -16.46
N SER A 377 3.55 1.09 -17.07
CA SER A 377 3.34 1.53 -18.46
C SER A 377 3.46 3.05 -18.60
N ARG A 378 4.13 3.50 -19.68
CA ARG A 378 4.19 4.91 -20.08
C ARG A 378 2.85 5.42 -20.67
N GLU A 379 1.98 4.50 -21.07
CA GLU A 379 0.67 4.78 -21.69
C GLU A 379 -0.48 4.88 -20.67
N ASP A 380 -0.21 4.65 -19.37
CA ASP A 380 -1.25 4.71 -18.35
C ASP A 380 -1.56 6.16 -17.95
N PHE A 381 -2.58 6.73 -18.60
CA PHE A 381 -3.24 7.98 -18.21
C PHE A 381 -4.63 7.72 -17.59
N LYS A 382 -4.86 6.50 -17.06
CA LYS A 382 -6.15 6.07 -16.47
C LYS A 382 -6.07 5.88 -14.94
N THR A 383 -4.87 5.70 -14.39
CA THR A 383 -4.66 5.65 -12.93
C THR A 383 -4.86 7.01 -12.28
N GLN A 384 -5.99 7.21 -11.59
CA GLN A 384 -6.24 8.43 -10.85
C GLN A 384 -5.37 8.54 -9.59
N LEU A 385 -4.97 9.78 -9.26
CA LEU A 385 -4.23 10.14 -8.06
C LEU A 385 -5.17 10.87 -7.08
N TRP A 386 -5.06 10.57 -5.78
CA TRP A 386 -6.15 10.89 -4.82
C TRP A 386 -5.74 11.75 -3.62
N SER A 387 -4.55 11.52 -3.06
CA SER A 387 -4.10 12.21 -1.84
C SER A 387 -2.59 12.32 -1.82
N CYS A 388 -2.09 13.49 -1.42
CA CYS A 388 -0.68 13.67 -1.07
C CYS A 388 -0.53 14.34 0.29
N VAL A 389 0.64 14.15 0.92
CA VAL A 389 0.97 14.76 2.21
C VAL A 389 2.51 14.78 2.39
N PHE A 390 3.04 15.94 2.81
CA PHE A 390 4.48 16.11 3.05
C PHE A 390 4.94 15.33 4.29
N GLU A 391 6.16 14.79 4.23
CA GLU A 391 6.78 14.07 5.33
C GLU A 391 7.07 15.00 6.52
N PRO A 392 6.73 14.62 7.77
CA PRO A 392 7.07 15.41 8.95
C PRO A 392 8.59 15.45 9.18
N VAL A 393 9.10 16.61 9.62
CA VAL A 393 10.52 16.80 9.90
C VAL A 393 10.90 16.04 11.18
N LEU A 394 11.90 15.16 11.07
CA LEU A 394 12.48 14.46 12.21
C LEU A 394 13.46 15.40 12.94
N ASP A 395 13.17 15.70 14.20
CA ASP A 395 13.99 16.57 15.05
C ASP A 395 15.27 15.84 15.53
N SER A 396 16.18 15.56 14.61
CA SER A 396 17.52 15.05 14.93
C SER A 396 18.38 16.19 15.45
N GLY A 397 18.76 16.13 16.73
CA GLY A 397 19.45 17.20 17.48
C GLY A 397 20.89 17.53 17.07
N ALA A 398 21.18 17.64 15.76
CA ALA A 398 22.47 18.00 15.21
C ALA A 398 22.34 19.19 14.25
N ARG A 399 22.70 20.39 14.74
CA ARG A 399 22.80 21.68 14.03
C ARG A 399 21.53 22.18 13.34
N LYS A 400 20.93 23.22 13.92
CA LYS A 400 19.86 24.01 13.28
C LYS A 400 20.44 24.92 12.20
N ASP A 401 20.56 24.44 10.97
CA ASP A 401 20.69 25.31 9.79
C ASP A 401 19.29 25.86 9.43
N PRO A 402 19.02 27.17 9.54
CA PRO A 402 17.64 27.71 9.44
C PRO A 402 16.96 27.56 8.08
N ILE A 403 17.70 27.16 7.05
CA ILE A 403 17.28 27.21 5.64
C ILE A 403 16.59 25.91 5.18
N VAL A 404 16.78 24.79 5.89
CA VAL A 404 16.23 23.47 5.52
C VAL A 404 15.23 22.99 6.58
N SER A 405 14.22 23.82 6.84
CA SER A 405 13.21 23.59 7.90
C SER A 405 11.89 22.97 7.43
N SER A 406 11.74 22.61 6.15
CA SER A 406 10.64 21.78 5.66
C SER A 406 11.17 20.50 5.00
N SER A 407 10.43 19.40 5.11
CA SER A 407 10.78 18.20 4.34
C SER A 407 10.43 18.43 2.89
N ARG A 408 11.39 18.17 2.00
CA ARG A 408 11.16 18.14 0.55
C ARG A 408 10.55 16.82 0.07
N THR A 409 10.34 15.84 0.96
CA THR A 409 9.68 14.57 0.62
C THR A 409 8.16 14.74 0.66
N VAL A 410 7.47 14.37 -0.41
CA VAL A 410 6.01 14.19 -0.43
C VAL A 410 5.64 12.73 -0.59
N ALA A 411 4.66 12.26 0.18
CA ALA A 411 3.96 11.00 -0.08
C ALA A 411 2.76 11.26 -0.99
N THR A 412 2.58 10.44 -2.02
CA THR A 412 1.45 10.48 -2.96
C THR A 412 0.80 9.11 -3.07
N CYS A 413 -0.51 9.02 -3.28
CA CYS A 413 -1.18 7.75 -3.56
C CYS A 413 -2.14 7.79 -4.76
N GLY A 414 -2.15 6.70 -5.53
CA GLY A 414 -2.94 6.53 -6.74
C GLY A 414 -2.83 5.10 -7.27
N GLY A 415 -3.96 4.56 -7.73
CA GLY A 415 -4.08 3.16 -8.14
C GLY A 415 -3.51 2.17 -7.11
N GLU A 416 -2.78 1.16 -7.58
CA GLU A 416 -2.17 0.11 -6.75
C GLU A 416 -0.92 0.57 -5.96
N SER A 417 -0.61 1.87 -5.88
CA SER A 417 0.67 2.32 -5.32
C SER A 417 0.66 3.60 -4.48
N VAL A 418 1.66 3.68 -3.60
CA VAL A 418 2.05 4.83 -2.80
C VAL A 418 3.49 5.17 -3.16
N CYS A 419 3.76 6.41 -3.58
CA CYS A 419 5.09 6.86 -3.98
C CYS A 419 5.60 7.90 -2.99
N LEU A 420 6.89 7.86 -2.68
CA LEU A 420 7.61 8.94 -2.02
C LEU A 420 8.46 9.66 -3.05
N ILE A 421 8.35 10.98 -3.12
CA ILE A 421 8.95 11.80 -4.16
C ILE A 421 9.72 12.93 -3.50
N ASP A 422 10.93 13.16 -4.00
CA ASP A 422 11.75 14.33 -3.66
C ASP A 422 11.33 15.52 -4.53
N CYS A 423 10.72 16.54 -3.93
CA CYS A 423 10.14 17.65 -4.68
C CYS A 423 11.17 18.54 -5.39
N GLU A 424 12.44 18.55 -4.97
CA GLU A 424 13.47 19.36 -5.63
C GLU A 424 14.07 18.61 -6.83
N THR A 425 14.40 17.33 -6.66
CA THR A 425 15.05 16.54 -7.73
C THR A 425 14.07 15.84 -8.66
N GLY A 426 12.79 15.74 -8.28
CA GLY A 426 11.76 14.98 -9.00
C GLY A 426 11.92 13.46 -8.88
N THR A 427 12.89 12.97 -8.09
CA THR A 427 13.18 11.54 -8.00
C THR A 427 12.15 10.83 -7.13
N VAL A 428 11.56 9.75 -7.65
CA VAL A 428 10.75 8.81 -6.86
C VAL A 428 11.70 8.02 -5.96
N LEU A 429 11.81 8.44 -4.71
CA LEU A 429 12.67 7.82 -3.71
C LEU A 429 12.22 6.37 -3.43
N LYS A 430 10.91 6.13 -3.37
CA LYS A 430 10.30 4.84 -3.04
C LYS A 430 8.94 4.65 -3.73
N LYS A 431 8.59 3.42 -4.11
CA LYS A 431 7.27 3.04 -4.63
C LYS A 431 6.78 1.76 -3.95
N TYR A 432 5.84 1.90 -3.01
CA TYR A 432 5.16 0.77 -2.40
C TYR A 432 3.98 0.37 -3.27
N LYS A 433 3.98 -0.86 -3.80
CA LYS A 433 2.89 -1.40 -4.61
C LYS A 433 2.17 -2.53 -3.87
N VAL A 434 0.84 -2.53 -3.89
CA VAL A 434 0.00 -3.63 -3.38
C VAL A 434 -1.01 -4.00 -4.45
N ALA A 435 -0.82 -5.15 -5.10
CA ALA A 435 -1.75 -5.63 -6.13
C ALA A 435 -3.17 -5.80 -5.55
N THR A 436 -4.19 -5.46 -6.32
CA THR A 436 -5.63 -5.49 -5.96
C THR A 436 -6.09 -4.52 -4.86
N GLU A 437 -5.21 -3.69 -4.29
CA GLU A 437 -5.60 -2.52 -3.50
C GLU A 437 -5.67 -1.29 -4.41
N GLU A 438 -6.56 -0.34 -4.11
CA GLU A 438 -6.50 1.00 -4.70
C GLU A 438 -6.44 2.02 -3.58
N PHE A 439 -5.38 2.82 -3.52
CA PHE A 439 -5.15 3.77 -2.43
C PHE A 439 -5.81 5.13 -2.72
N PHE A 440 -6.65 5.58 -1.79
CA PHE A 440 -7.40 6.84 -1.87
C PHE A 440 -6.92 7.89 -0.85
N SER A 441 -6.25 7.48 0.22
CA SER A 441 -5.78 8.39 1.27
C SER A 441 -4.46 7.94 1.90
N VAL A 442 -3.64 8.93 2.28
CA VAL A 442 -2.38 8.77 2.99
C VAL A 442 -2.26 9.80 4.11
N ALA A 443 -1.71 9.39 5.26
CA ALA A 443 -1.41 10.28 6.39
C ALA A 443 -0.10 9.83 7.09
N TRP A 444 0.68 10.79 7.57
CA TRP A 444 1.90 10.53 8.34
C TRP A 444 1.66 10.62 9.85
N THR A 445 2.42 9.84 10.60
CA THR A 445 2.76 10.12 12.00
C THR A 445 4.27 9.98 12.20
N THR A 446 4.76 10.53 13.30
CA THR A 446 6.12 10.32 13.80
C THR A 446 6.00 9.77 15.21
N PHE A 447 6.51 8.55 15.45
CA PHE A 447 6.55 7.98 16.80
C PHE A 447 7.94 7.50 17.21
N THR A 448 8.17 7.35 18.51
CA THR A 448 9.49 7.05 19.07
C THR A 448 9.68 5.55 19.35
N MET A 449 10.32 4.84 18.42
CA MET A 449 10.63 3.41 18.60
C MET A 449 11.85 3.19 19.50
N VAL A 450 11.87 2.06 20.20
CA VAL A 450 13.06 1.52 20.88
C VAL A 450 13.77 0.55 19.94
N ILE A 451 14.97 0.90 19.49
CA ILE A 451 15.83 0.06 18.65
C ILE A 451 16.50 -1.01 19.54
N SER A 452 17.01 -2.10 18.94
CA SER A 452 17.74 -3.21 19.59
C SER A 452 18.75 -2.81 20.67
N ASP A 453 19.34 -1.62 20.53
CA ASP A 453 20.42 -1.10 21.37
C ASP A 453 19.87 -0.32 22.59
N SER A 454 18.60 -0.51 22.94
CA SER A 454 17.82 0.28 23.91
C SER A 454 17.72 1.79 23.60
N ARG A 455 18.20 2.22 22.43
CA ARG A 455 18.16 3.63 21.99
C ARG A 455 16.79 3.97 21.42
N LYS A 456 16.18 5.03 21.96
CA LYS A 456 14.97 5.65 21.41
C LYS A 456 15.31 6.46 20.16
N LYS A 457 14.51 6.34 19.10
CA LYS A 457 14.61 7.16 17.89
C LYS A 457 13.22 7.45 17.30
N ALA A 458 12.99 8.69 16.90
CA ALA A 458 11.80 9.10 16.16
C ALA A 458 11.84 8.55 14.73
N HIS A 459 10.72 8.00 14.27
CA HIS A 459 10.57 7.41 12.93
C HIS A 459 9.26 7.80 12.29
N ASN A 460 9.34 8.19 11.01
CA ASN A 460 8.19 8.55 10.19
C ASN A 460 7.49 7.29 9.66
N ILE A 461 6.20 7.19 9.97
CA ILE A 461 5.33 6.09 9.60
C ILE A 461 4.20 6.64 8.73
N LEU A 462 3.99 6.00 7.59
CA LEU A 462 2.95 6.35 6.64
C LEU A 462 1.80 5.34 6.75
N ALA A 463 0.61 5.83 7.08
CA ALA A 463 -0.64 5.08 6.91
C ALA A 463 -1.17 5.31 5.50
N ALA A 464 -1.50 4.24 4.78
CA ALA A 464 -2.10 4.30 3.45
C ALA A 464 -3.35 3.41 3.38
N ALA A 465 -4.44 3.91 2.82
CA ALA A 465 -5.73 3.22 2.80
C ALA A 465 -6.56 3.53 1.55
N GLY A 466 -7.57 2.70 1.28
CA GLY A 466 -8.52 2.91 0.18
C GLY A 466 -9.51 1.77 0.01
N ARG A 467 -9.63 1.25 -1.22
CA ARG A 467 -10.76 0.42 -1.70
C ARG A 467 -11.11 -0.77 -0.81
N ARG A 468 -10.15 -1.51 -0.26
CA ARG A 468 -10.43 -2.75 0.48
C ARG A 468 -10.83 -2.55 1.94
N GLY A 469 -10.88 -1.31 2.45
CA GLY A 469 -11.15 -1.04 3.86
C GLY A 469 -9.99 -1.38 4.82
N ILE A 470 -8.80 -1.57 4.25
CA ILE A 470 -7.57 -1.93 4.96
C ILE A 470 -6.64 -0.70 5.03
N VAL A 471 -6.07 -0.43 6.20
CA VAL A 471 -4.93 0.48 6.36
C VAL A 471 -3.66 -0.34 6.29
N LYS A 472 -2.70 0.07 5.46
CA LYS A 472 -1.31 -0.41 5.45
C LYS A 472 -0.44 0.57 6.25
N LEU A 473 0.40 0.04 7.14
CA LEU A 473 1.32 0.81 7.98
C LEU A 473 2.75 0.60 7.50
N ILE A 474 3.37 1.66 6.99
CA ILE A 474 4.65 1.62 6.27
C ILE A 474 5.72 2.35 7.10
N HIS A 475 6.76 1.63 7.51
CA HIS A 475 7.93 2.26 8.12
C HIS A 475 8.91 2.67 7.03
N VAL A 476 8.91 3.95 6.68
CA VAL A 476 9.58 4.47 5.48
C VAL A 476 11.11 4.29 5.51
N ALA A 477 11.77 4.61 6.63
CA ALA A 477 13.23 4.43 6.72
C ALA A 477 13.69 2.95 6.80
N ALA A 478 12.82 2.02 7.21
CA ALA A 478 13.09 0.58 7.24
C ALA A 478 12.70 -0.14 5.93
N ASP A 479 11.92 0.55 5.08
CA ASP A 479 11.53 0.17 3.73
C ASP A 479 10.46 -0.92 3.56
N PHE A 480 9.53 -1.02 4.52
CA PHE A 480 8.46 -2.03 4.41
C PHE A 480 7.14 -1.65 5.08
N CYS A 481 6.08 -2.32 4.60
CA CYS A 481 4.78 -2.38 5.26
C CYS A 481 4.85 -3.35 6.45
N TYR A 482 4.98 -2.82 7.67
CA TYR A 482 5.08 -3.66 8.86
C TYR A 482 3.73 -4.22 9.30
N GLY A 483 2.64 -3.46 9.10
CA GLY A 483 1.33 -3.83 9.60
C GLY A 483 0.18 -3.61 8.62
N GLU A 484 -0.91 -4.33 8.83
CA GLU A 484 -2.21 -3.99 8.25
C GLU A 484 -3.31 -3.96 9.33
N ILE A 485 -4.24 -3.02 9.21
CA ILE A 485 -5.43 -2.92 10.06
C ILE A 485 -6.65 -3.07 9.15
N LYS A 486 -7.45 -4.12 9.38
CA LYS A 486 -8.74 -4.35 8.68
C LYS A 486 -9.81 -3.49 9.34
N ALA A 487 -9.73 -2.18 9.11
CA ALA A 487 -10.49 -1.19 9.85
C ALA A 487 -11.97 -1.13 9.45
N HIS A 488 -12.30 -1.38 8.17
CA HIS A 488 -13.64 -1.21 7.62
C HIS A 488 -14.04 -2.34 6.68
N LYS A 489 -15.35 -2.48 6.41
CA LYS A 489 -15.91 -3.46 5.46
C LYS A 489 -16.09 -2.93 4.04
N LYS A 490 -15.79 -1.64 3.85
CA LYS A 490 -15.96 -0.87 2.61
C LYS A 490 -14.75 0.07 2.41
N PRO A 491 -14.63 0.72 1.24
CA PRO A 491 -13.56 1.69 1.00
C PRO A 491 -13.40 2.72 2.11
N ILE A 492 -12.15 3.00 2.48
CA ILE A 492 -11.79 4.14 3.32
C ILE A 492 -11.67 5.38 2.43
N ALA A 493 -12.43 6.43 2.74
CA ALA A 493 -12.44 7.70 2.02
C ALA A 493 -11.25 8.58 2.42
N THR A 494 -10.96 8.64 3.74
CA THR A 494 -9.85 9.44 4.28
C THR A 494 -9.30 8.82 5.56
N VAL A 495 -8.00 9.01 5.80
CA VAL A 495 -7.33 8.73 7.07
C VAL A 495 -6.70 10.01 7.63
N CYS A 496 -6.55 10.09 8.95
CA CYS A 496 -5.92 11.23 9.63
C CYS A 496 -5.37 10.79 10.99
N PHE A 497 -4.14 11.19 11.35
CA PHE A 497 -3.58 10.95 12.68
C PHE A 497 -3.96 12.08 13.66
N SER A 498 -3.97 11.79 14.96
CA SER A 498 -4.03 12.85 15.98
C SER A 498 -2.72 13.65 15.97
N PRO A 499 -2.76 15.00 16.01
CA PRO A 499 -1.58 15.83 16.20
C PRO A 499 -1.02 15.74 17.63
N THR A 500 -1.78 15.14 18.57
CA THR A 500 -1.48 15.11 20.01
C THR A 500 -1.22 13.72 20.58
N GLN A 501 -1.53 12.65 19.85
CA GLN A 501 -1.21 11.27 20.24
C GLN A 501 -0.65 10.46 19.06
N GLU A 502 0.65 10.15 19.11
CA GLU A 502 1.45 9.64 17.98
C GLU A 502 0.97 8.31 17.37
N THR A 503 0.20 7.49 18.11
CA THR A 503 -0.38 6.23 17.64
C THR A 503 -1.88 6.32 17.30
N HIS A 504 -2.54 7.47 17.50
CA HIS A 504 -3.99 7.60 17.29
C HIS A 504 -4.32 7.90 15.83
N LEU A 505 -4.96 6.94 15.15
CA LEU A 505 -5.38 7.02 13.76
C LEU A 505 -6.91 7.01 13.62
N PHE A 506 -7.45 8.01 12.95
CA PHE A 506 -8.83 8.04 12.49
C PHE A 506 -8.95 7.49 11.07
N THR A 507 -9.95 6.63 10.84
CA THR A 507 -10.30 6.06 9.53
C THR A 507 -11.77 6.35 9.23
N ALA A 508 -12.09 6.95 8.08
CA ALA A 508 -13.46 7.28 7.67
C ALA A 508 -13.86 6.53 6.39
N SER A 509 -15.08 5.97 6.34
CA SER A 509 -15.42 4.91 5.38
C SER A 509 -16.82 5.00 4.77
N TYR A 510 -16.94 4.45 3.57
CA TYR A 510 -18.19 4.22 2.83
C TYR A 510 -19.16 3.23 3.53
N ASP A 511 -18.80 2.66 4.68
CA ASP A 511 -19.71 1.98 5.62
C ASP A 511 -20.40 2.91 6.64
N LYS A 512 -20.34 4.24 6.42
CA LYS A 512 -20.98 5.28 7.25
C LYS A 512 -20.49 5.27 8.71
N ARG A 513 -19.17 5.10 8.87
CA ARG A 513 -18.48 5.11 10.15
C ARG A 513 -17.17 5.85 10.06
N ILE A 514 -16.80 6.48 11.16
CA ILE A 514 -15.43 6.90 11.44
C ILE A 514 -14.97 6.07 12.65
N ALA A 515 -13.80 5.44 12.57
CA ALA A 515 -13.22 4.67 13.67
C ALA A 515 -11.90 5.30 14.11
N LEU A 516 -11.67 5.31 15.43
CA LEU A 516 -10.41 5.72 16.05
C LEU A 516 -9.68 4.47 16.57
N TRP A 517 -8.42 4.34 16.18
CA TRP A 517 -7.52 3.25 16.51
C TRP A 517 -6.32 3.79 17.28
N ASP A 518 -5.93 3.13 18.36
CA ASP A 518 -4.52 3.10 18.76
C ASP A 518 -3.84 2.06 17.87
N ILE A 519 -2.89 2.47 17.02
CA ILE A 519 -2.14 1.52 16.19
C ILE A 519 -1.02 0.81 16.97
N GLY A 520 -0.64 1.35 18.14
CA GLY A 520 0.48 0.90 18.95
C GLY A 520 1.86 1.13 18.29
N ILE A 521 2.91 1.11 19.11
CA ILE A 521 4.29 1.12 18.65
C ILE A 521 4.73 -0.33 18.37
N PRO A 522 5.22 -0.67 17.16
CA PRO A 522 5.77 -2.00 16.87
C PRO A 522 7.02 -2.31 17.71
N ASP A 523 7.19 -3.58 18.10
CA ASP A 523 8.40 -4.05 18.76
C ASP A 523 9.60 -4.17 17.79
N CYS A 524 10.77 -4.56 18.30
CA CYS A 524 11.99 -4.71 17.49
C CYS A 524 11.95 -5.90 16.50
N ASP A 525 10.98 -6.80 16.64
CA ASP A 525 10.63 -7.87 15.69
C ASP A 525 9.47 -7.43 14.75
N TYR A 526 9.02 -6.17 14.84
CA TYR A 526 7.87 -5.57 14.15
C TYR A 526 6.50 -6.22 14.40
N ASN A 527 6.35 -6.95 15.51
CA ASN A 527 5.00 -7.30 15.99
C ASN A 527 4.35 -6.03 16.58
N PHE A 528 3.09 -5.80 16.27
CA PHE A 528 2.29 -4.67 16.79
C PHE A 528 0.86 -5.16 17.09
N LYS A 529 0.08 -4.37 17.83
CA LYS A 529 -1.30 -4.70 18.18
C LYS A 529 -2.18 -3.46 18.14
N ALA A 530 -2.77 -3.17 16.98
CA ALA A 530 -3.79 -2.14 16.87
C ALA A 530 -5.05 -2.49 17.69
N SER A 531 -5.65 -1.48 18.29
CA SER A 531 -6.85 -1.57 19.14
C SER A 531 -7.86 -0.50 18.75
N GLN A 532 -9.08 -0.90 18.39
CA GLN A 532 -10.17 0.02 18.10
C GLN A 532 -10.69 0.64 19.41
N LEU A 533 -10.55 1.96 19.56
CA LEU A 533 -10.92 2.69 20.77
C LEU A 533 -12.37 3.16 20.73
N LEU A 534 -12.77 3.76 19.61
CA LEU A 534 -14.05 4.44 19.45
C LEU A 534 -14.56 4.33 18.01
N VAL A 535 -15.88 4.25 17.85
CA VAL A 535 -16.61 4.37 16.59
C VAL A 535 -17.56 5.56 16.68
N LEU A 536 -17.66 6.30 15.57
CA LEU A 536 -18.58 7.40 15.36
C LEU A 536 -19.51 6.99 14.23
N GLU A 537 -20.82 6.99 14.49
CA GLU A 537 -21.82 6.60 13.49
C GLU A 537 -22.30 7.85 12.74
N THR A 538 -22.28 7.79 11.41
CA THR A 538 -22.56 8.93 10.51
C THR A 538 -23.87 8.70 9.75
N ALA A 539 -24.66 9.76 9.52
CA ALA A 539 -25.94 9.64 8.80
C ALA A 539 -25.74 9.30 7.30
N SER A 540 -24.64 9.78 6.73
CA SER A 540 -24.22 9.64 5.33
C SER A 540 -22.73 9.32 5.24
N ILE A 541 -22.17 9.12 4.04
CA ILE A 541 -20.76 8.75 3.92
C ILE A 541 -19.87 9.94 4.32
N PRO A 542 -18.92 9.77 5.26
CA PRO A 542 -17.93 10.79 5.59
C PRO A 542 -16.88 10.86 4.48
N LEU A 543 -16.73 12.04 3.88
CA LEU A 543 -15.85 12.32 2.75
C LEU A 543 -14.51 12.92 3.21
N ARG A 544 -14.57 13.85 4.18
CA ARG A 544 -13.40 14.46 4.82
C ARG A 544 -13.58 14.57 6.33
N ILE A 545 -12.48 14.51 7.07
CA ILE A 545 -12.45 14.62 8.53
C ILE A 545 -11.36 15.60 8.95
N ALA A 546 -11.60 16.39 10.01
CA ALA A 546 -10.66 17.35 10.55
C ALA A 546 -10.79 17.41 12.07
N LEU A 547 -9.66 17.29 12.79
CA LEU A 547 -9.61 17.49 14.24
C LEU A 547 -9.58 18.99 14.53
N VAL A 548 -10.26 19.42 15.60
CA VAL A 548 -10.34 20.83 15.97
C VAL A 548 -8.99 21.27 16.58
N PRO A 549 -8.24 22.24 16.01
CA PRO A 549 -6.87 22.55 16.43
C PRO A 549 -6.74 22.97 17.89
N THR A 550 -7.73 23.69 18.42
CA THR A 550 -7.78 24.15 19.82
C THR A 550 -8.11 23.06 20.83
N CYS A 551 -8.64 21.90 20.39
CA CYS A 551 -9.02 20.79 21.26
C CYS A 551 -9.07 19.42 20.52
N PRO A 552 -7.94 18.97 19.94
CA PRO A 552 -7.90 17.82 19.02
C PRO A 552 -8.20 16.47 19.69
N GLU A 553 -8.05 16.35 21.01
CA GLU A 553 -8.46 15.16 21.77
C GLU A 553 -9.93 15.21 22.23
N GLN A 554 -10.66 16.29 21.95
CA GLN A 554 -12.06 16.46 22.37
C GLN A 554 -13.05 16.49 21.20
N TYR A 555 -12.75 17.18 20.08
CA TYR A 555 -13.70 17.34 18.98
C TYR A 555 -13.12 16.99 17.60
N LEU A 556 -13.92 16.25 16.82
CA LEU A 556 -13.71 15.93 15.41
C LEU A 556 -14.87 16.50 14.58
N LEU A 557 -14.54 17.22 13.50
CA LEU A 557 -15.47 17.54 12.41
C LEU A 557 -15.38 16.48 11.30
N ALA A 558 -16.51 16.21 10.63
CA ALA A 558 -16.53 15.53 9.34
C ALA A 558 -17.47 16.21 8.35
N GLY A 559 -17.00 16.36 7.11
CA GLY A 559 -17.81 16.69 5.95
C GLY A 559 -18.30 15.40 5.30
N CYS A 560 -19.62 15.29 5.12
CA CYS A 560 -20.29 14.10 4.61
C CYS A 560 -21.16 14.42 3.40
N GLU A 561 -21.71 13.40 2.74
CA GLU A 561 -22.65 13.60 1.61
C GLU A 561 -23.92 14.37 2.00
N ASN A 562 -24.27 14.42 3.29
CA ASN A 562 -25.51 15.01 3.82
C ASN A 562 -25.21 15.92 5.04
N GLY A 563 -24.35 16.92 4.88
CA GLY A 563 -24.02 17.91 5.91
C GLY A 563 -22.61 17.80 6.50
N CYS A 564 -22.25 18.79 7.30
CA CYS A 564 -21.06 18.77 8.16
C CYS A 564 -21.48 18.49 9.61
N PHE A 565 -20.71 17.67 10.32
CA PHE A 565 -21.07 17.13 11.64
C PHE A 565 -19.90 17.23 12.63
N ALA A 566 -20.19 17.36 13.92
CA ALA A 566 -19.21 17.32 15.02
C ALA A 566 -19.47 16.15 15.98
N TRP A 567 -18.39 15.48 16.43
CA TRP A 567 -18.43 14.48 17.50
C TRP A 567 -17.48 14.82 18.63
N ASN A 568 -17.91 14.48 19.85
CA ASN A 568 -17.06 14.47 21.03
C ASN A 568 -16.30 13.15 21.12
N ILE A 569 -15.01 13.19 20.83
CA ILE A 569 -14.11 12.03 20.70
C ILE A 569 -13.35 11.68 21.98
N LYS A 570 -13.44 12.53 23.03
CA LYS A 570 -12.71 12.37 24.30
C LYS A 570 -12.91 10.98 24.91
N LEU A 571 -11.82 10.26 25.17
CA LEU A 571 -11.85 8.83 25.52
C LEU A 571 -12.28 8.51 26.97
N ASP A 572 -12.66 9.51 27.76
CA ASP A 572 -13.13 9.35 29.15
C ASP A 572 -14.52 8.72 29.27
N LYS A 573 -15.39 8.90 28.27
CA LYS A 573 -16.71 8.25 28.23
C LYS A 573 -16.57 6.79 27.74
N GLY A 574 -16.90 5.82 28.59
CA GLY A 574 -16.80 4.38 28.30
C GLY A 574 -17.66 3.84 27.13
N GLN A 575 -18.42 4.70 26.45
CA GLN A 575 -19.16 4.34 25.23
C GLN A 575 -18.23 4.24 24.02
N LYS A 576 -18.12 3.03 23.47
CA LYS A 576 -17.30 2.69 22.28
C LYS A 576 -17.97 2.99 20.93
N SER A 577 -19.28 3.29 20.90
CA SER A 577 -19.94 3.92 19.74
C SER A 577 -20.61 5.21 20.21
N ARG A 578 -20.61 6.26 19.39
CA ARG A 578 -21.18 7.57 19.73
C ARG A 578 -21.92 8.22 18.54
N PRO A 579 -23.12 8.79 18.77
CA PRO A 579 -23.77 9.68 17.80
C PRO A 579 -23.05 11.04 17.72
N PHE A 580 -23.40 11.83 16.71
CA PHE A 580 -22.90 13.20 16.58
C PHE A 580 -23.45 14.13 17.67
N GLU A 581 -22.64 15.09 18.10
CA GLU A 581 -23.07 16.12 19.07
C GLU A 581 -23.75 17.30 18.36
N ALA A 582 -23.33 17.63 17.15
CA ALA A 582 -23.97 18.66 16.31
C ALA A 582 -23.91 18.36 14.79
N ILE A 583 -24.83 18.99 14.05
CA ILE A 583 -24.83 19.12 12.58
C ILE A 583 -24.88 20.62 12.24
N PHE A 584 -24.12 21.05 11.22
CA PHE A 584 -24.06 22.43 10.77
C PHE A 584 -24.91 22.67 9.52
N GLN A 585 -25.80 23.66 9.60
CA GLN A 585 -26.53 24.22 8.47
C GLN A 585 -25.74 25.40 7.88
N PHE A 586 -25.62 25.40 6.56
CA PHE A 586 -25.08 26.51 5.77
C PHE A 586 -26.24 27.33 5.20
N PRO A 587 -26.01 28.55 4.71
CA PRO A 587 -27.03 29.29 3.96
C PRO A 587 -27.31 28.59 2.63
N ASP A 588 -28.53 28.05 2.47
CA ASP A 588 -29.00 27.49 1.19
C ASP A 588 -29.64 28.59 0.34
N GLU A 589 -29.43 28.55 -0.99
CA GLU A 589 -30.25 29.30 -1.94
C GLU A 589 -31.48 28.46 -2.37
N GLU A 590 -32.67 28.96 -2.02
CA GLU A 590 -33.96 28.70 -2.67
C GLU A 590 -34.45 27.23 -2.89
N SER A 591 -34.24 26.29 -1.95
CA SER A 591 -35.19 25.16 -1.80
C SER A 591 -35.16 24.47 -0.42
N MET A 592 -36.32 23.96 0.03
CA MET A 592 -36.55 23.45 1.38
C MET A 592 -36.22 21.95 1.61
N THR A 593 -35.63 21.24 0.63
CA THR A 593 -35.40 19.78 0.73
C THR A 593 -34.12 19.26 0.08
N THR A 594 -32.96 19.46 0.70
CA THR A 594 -31.95 18.39 0.94
C THR A 594 -30.80 18.88 1.81
N SER A 595 -30.05 17.95 2.42
CA SER A 595 -28.90 18.26 3.27
C SER A 595 -27.64 18.56 2.44
N HIS A 596 -27.14 19.79 2.53
CA HIS A 596 -25.95 20.31 1.84
C HIS A 596 -24.72 19.38 1.98
N ARG A 597 -24.26 18.77 0.88
CA ARG A 597 -23.04 17.95 0.81
C ARG A 597 -21.80 18.77 1.19
N VAL A 598 -20.84 18.19 1.91
CA VAL A 598 -19.52 18.80 2.16
C VAL A 598 -18.43 17.80 1.79
N ASP A 599 -17.76 18.04 0.66
CA ASP A 599 -16.74 17.14 0.09
C ASP A 599 -15.29 17.63 0.25
N GLY A 600 -15.09 18.92 0.56
CA GLY A 600 -13.83 19.46 1.08
C GLY A 600 -14.02 20.04 2.48
N LEU A 601 -13.09 19.74 3.40
CA LEU A 601 -13.08 20.26 4.77
C LEU A 601 -11.63 20.35 5.28
N ALA A 602 -11.21 21.51 5.79
CA ALA A 602 -9.96 21.70 6.52
C ALA A 602 -10.05 22.91 7.47
N PHE A 603 -9.10 23.06 8.40
CA PHE A 603 -8.90 24.30 9.16
C PHE A 603 -7.85 25.17 8.45
N LEU A 604 -8.10 26.48 8.39
CA LEU A 604 -7.14 27.50 7.95
C LEU A 604 -6.24 27.94 9.10
N ASN A 605 -6.81 28.07 10.30
CA ASN A 605 -6.14 28.36 11.56
C ASN A 605 -6.99 27.80 12.73
N ASP A 606 -6.72 28.22 13.96
CA ASP A 606 -7.35 27.68 15.18
C ASP A 606 -8.89 27.84 15.28
N ASP A 607 -9.49 28.74 14.49
CA ASP A 607 -10.93 29.02 14.48
C ASP A 607 -11.58 28.91 13.09
N VAL A 608 -10.88 29.32 12.04
CA VAL A 608 -11.46 29.41 10.69
C VAL A 608 -11.47 28.03 10.01
N VAL A 609 -12.67 27.51 9.79
CA VAL A 609 -12.93 26.31 9.01
C VAL A 609 -13.18 26.68 7.55
N VAL A 610 -12.62 25.88 6.64
CA VAL A 610 -12.81 25.94 5.20
C VAL A 610 -13.63 24.73 4.78
N SER A 611 -14.81 24.95 4.19
CA SER A 611 -15.69 23.87 3.71
C SER A 611 -16.19 24.12 2.29
N LYS A 612 -16.09 23.09 1.44
CA LYS A 612 -16.35 23.13 -0.01
C LYS A 612 -17.34 22.05 -0.43
N SER A 613 -18.11 22.36 -1.45
CA SER A 613 -19.21 21.54 -1.96
C SER A 613 -19.28 21.65 -3.49
N SER A 614 -19.48 20.52 -4.18
CA SER A 614 -19.91 20.52 -5.59
C SER A 614 -21.24 21.26 -5.76
N LYS A 615 -21.36 22.11 -6.80
CA LYS A 615 -22.53 22.97 -7.09
C LYS A 615 -23.03 23.78 -5.87
N PRO A 616 -22.30 24.82 -5.43
CA PRO A 616 -22.64 26.16 -5.95
C PRO A 616 -21.49 26.90 -6.67
N GLY A 617 -20.25 26.43 -6.55
CA GLY A 617 -19.07 27.18 -7.03
C GLY A 617 -18.53 28.21 -6.02
N CYS A 618 -18.83 28.03 -4.74
CA CYS A 618 -18.23 28.78 -3.64
C CYS A 618 -17.54 27.83 -2.64
N ILE A 619 -16.64 28.39 -1.83
CA ILE A 619 -16.06 27.71 -0.66
C ILE A 619 -16.38 28.56 0.57
N TYR A 620 -17.08 28.00 1.55
CA TYR A 620 -17.43 28.72 2.77
C TYR A 620 -16.25 28.77 3.75
N LEU A 621 -15.95 29.97 4.23
CA LEU A 621 -15.13 30.20 5.41
C LEU A 621 -16.06 30.50 6.59
N TRP A 622 -15.92 29.77 7.70
CA TRP A 622 -16.76 29.95 8.88
C TRP A 622 -15.98 29.77 10.18
N SER A 623 -16.47 30.39 11.25
CA SER A 623 -15.81 30.36 12.57
C SER A 623 -16.34 29.20 13.41
N TRP A 624 -15.46 28.27 13.79
CA TRP A 624 -15.81 27.15 14.67
C TRP A 624 -16.35 27.63 16.02
N SER A 625 -15.62 28.53 16.71
CA SER A 625 -15.97 28.99 18.06
C SER A 625 -17.25 29.83 18.11
N LYS A 626 -17.59 30.54 17.03
CA LYS A 626 -18.86 31.29 16.90
C LYS A 626 -20.03 30.39 16.50
N SER A 627 -19.77 29.23 15.87
CA SER A 627 -20.82 28.30 15.40
C SER A 627 -21.13 27.16 16.38
N PHE A 628 -20.20 26.80 17.27
CA PHE A 628 -20.32 25.63 18.15
C PHE A 628 -20.25 25.99 19.63
N ASP A 629 -21.41 26.06 20.29
CA ASP A 629 -21.47 26.15 21.75
C ASP A 629 -21.27 24.76 22.40
N ALA A 630 -20.16 24.59 23.12
CA ALA A 630 -19.87 23.37 23.89
C ALA A 630 -20.68 23.24 25.20
N LYS A 631 -21.46 24.26 25.62
CA LYS A 631 -22.25 24.26 26.87
C LYS A 631 -23.72 23.86 26.67
N GLY A 632 -24.24 23.98 25.45
CA GLY A 632 -25.63 23.69 25.11
C GLY A 632 -26.02 22.24 25.40
N LYS A 633 -27.14 22.06 26.10
CA LYS A 633 -27.63 20.74 26.54
C LYS A 633 -28.38 20.04 25.40
N GLY A 634 -27.98 18.81 25.11
CA GLY A 634 -28.64 17.94 24.12
C GLY A 634 -27.64 17.14 23.28
N CYS A 635 -28.14 16.09 22.63
CA CYS A 635 -27.41 15.34 21.61
C CYS A 635 -27.93 15.74 20.22
N GLN A 636 -27.15 15.51 19.15
CA GLN A 636 -27.56 15.74 17.76
C GLN A 636 -28.14 17.15 17.49
N ARG A 637 -27.45 18.19 17.97
CA ARG A 637 -27.90 19.59 17.93
C ARG A 637 -27.73 20.21 16.55
N THR A 638 -28.75 20.86 16.01
CA THR A 638 -28.64 21.64 14.77
C THR A 638 -28.05 23.02 15.07
N MET A 639 -26.95 23.38 14.41
CA MET A 639 -26.25 24.66 14.55
C MET A 639 -26.21 25.38 13.21
N SER A 640 -26.22 26.72 13.23
CA SER A 640 -25.96 27.53 12.03
C SER A 640 -24.45 27.82 11.91
N ALA A 641 -23.88 27.62 10.73
CA ALA A 641 -22.49 27.96 10.44
C ALA A 641 -22.33 29.49 10.32
N VAL A 642 -21.54 30.09 11.20
CA VAL A 642 -21.24 31.53 11.19
C VAL A 642 -20.24 31.84 10.09
N ILE A 643 -20.76 32.05 8.88
CA ILE A 643 -19.99 32.40 7.68
C ILE A 643 -19.25 33.73 7.89
N LEU A 644 -17.96 33.72 7.58
CA LEU A 644 -17.06 34.87 7.62
C LEU A 644 -16.88 35.48 6.23
N ALA A 645 -16.75 34.63 5.21
CA ALA A 645 -16.67 34.96 3.80
C ALA A 645 -16.90 33.73 2.91
N GLU A 646 -17.10 33.97 1.62
CA GLU A 646 -17.32 33.00 0.55
C GLU A 646 -16.16 33.14 -0.47
N LEU A 647 -15.36 32.10 -0.72
CA LEU A 647 -14.33 32.16 -1.76
C LEU A 647 -14.95 31.87 -3.13
N GLU A 648 -14.55 32.63 -4.15
CA GLU A 648 -14.93 32.36 -5.54
C GLU A 648 -14.18 31.14 -6.08
N TRP A 649 -14.90 30.11 -6.50
CA TRP A 649 -14.34 28.88 -7.05
C TRP A 649 -15.06 28.52 -8.35
N SER A 650 -14.57 27.50 -9.06
CA SER A 650 -15.24 26.99 -10.26
C SER A 650 -16.60 26.39 -9.91
N THR A 651 -17.66 26.74 -10.66
CA THR A 651 -18.81 25.83 -10.79
C THR A 651 -18.30 24.51 -11.36
N THR A 652 -18.47 23.43 -10.59
CA THR A 652 -17.89 22.12 -10.85
C THR A 652 -18.82 21.05 -10.27
N ASP A 653 -19.05 20.00 -11.04
CA ASP A 653 -19.94 18.88 -10.69
C ASP A 653 -19.19 17.75 -9.97
N MET A 654 -17.86 17.75 -10.12
CA MET A 654 -16.96 16.70 -9.64
C MET A 654 -16.77 16.76 -8.13
N SER A 655 -17.53 15.92 -7.44
CA SER A 655 -17.73 15.92 -5.99
C SER A 655 -16.69 15.13 -5.19
N TYR A 656 -15.51 14.91 -5.79
CA TYR A 656 -14.32 14.31 -5.17
C TYR A 656 -13.05 15.16 -5.33
N LEU A 657 -13.11 16.33 -5.99
CA LEU A 657 -11.98 17.27 -6.04
C LEU A 657 -11.81 17.94 -4.69
N THR A 658 -10.60 17.97 -4.13
CA THR A 658 -10.39 18.21 -2.70
C THR A 658 -9.55 19.46 -2.41
N LEU A 659 -10.01 20.25 -1.43
CA LEU A 659 -9.29 21.42 -0.93
C LEU A 659 -8.18 21.03 0.04
N SER A 660 -7.19 21.90 0.18
CA SER A 660 -6.26 21.90 1.33
C SER A 660 -5.99 23.32 1.82
N THR A 661 -5.28 23.42 2.93
CA THR A 661 -4.80 24.68 3.51
C THR A 661 -3.30 24.59 3.78
N CYS A 662 -2.63 25.75 3.82
CA CYS A 662 -1.33 25.89 4.46
C CYS A 662 -1.47 26.90 5.61
N PRO A 663 -1.81 26.46 6.83
CA PRO A 663 -2.09 27.34 7.97
C PRO A 663 -0.94 28.30 8.31
N ALA A 664 0.31 27.82 8.24
CA ALA A 664 1.50 28.62 8.52
C ALA A 664 1.73 29.81 7.55
N ARG A 665 0.94 29.89 6.46
CA ARG A 665 0.93 31.00 5.50
C ARG A 665 -0.46 31.59 5.27
N GLU A 666 -1.49 31.05 5.92
CA GLU A 666 -2.92 31.34 5.71
C GLU A 666 -3.36 31.27 4.24
N TYR A 667 -2.94 30.20 3.54
CA TYR A 667 -3.41 29.88 2.18
C TYR A 667 -4.49 28.80 2.15
N VAL A 668 -5.41 28.93 1.20
CA VAL A 668 -6.34 27.87 0.74
C VAL A 668 -5.99 27.48 -0.70
N PHE A 669 -6.08 26.19 -1.01
CA PHE A 669 -5.88 25.64 -2.34
C PHE A 669 -7.06 24.74 -2.75
N CYS A 670 -7.50 24.83 -4.02
CA CYS A 670 -8.48 23.90 -4.58
C CYS A 670 -8.22 23.62 -6.07
N GLY A 671 -8.49 22.40 -6.52
CA GLY A 671 -8.50 22.06 -7.94
C GLY A 671 -9.85 22.34 -8.62
N ASP A 672 -9.89 22.30 -9.94
CA ASP A 672 -11.13 22.22 -10.72
C ASP A 672 -11.11 21.11 -11.78
N GLU A 673 -12.26 20.90 -12.39
CA GLU A 673 -12.49 19.93 -13.48
C GLU A 673 -11.83 20.34 -14.81
N LYS A 674 -11.20 21.53 -14.87
CA LYS A 674 -10.64 22.19 -16.09
C LYS A 674 -9.12 22.35 -15.98
N GLY A 675 -8.47 21.59 -15.11
CA GLY A 675 -7.03 21.57 -14.90
C GLY A 675 -6.46 22.75 -14.09
N SER A 676 -7.30 23.65 -13.56
CA SER A 676 -6.84 24.83 -12.84
C SER A 676 -6.55 24.54 -11.37
N VAL A 677 -5.58 25.26 -10.81
CA VAL A 677 -5.34 25.34 -9.36
C VAL A 677 -5.71 26.75 -8.88
N TRP A 678 -6.71 26.82 -8.01
CA TRP A 678 -7.21 28.04 -7.39
C TRP A 678 -6.49 28.26 -6.06
N MET A 679 -6.02 29.48 -5.82
CA MET A 679 -5.14 29.84 -4.70
C MET A 679 -5.62 31.14 -4.04
N TYR A 680 -5.76 31.13 -2.72
CA TYR A 680 -6.27 32.28 -1.95
C TYR A 680 -5.32 32.57 -0.78
N ASN A 681 -4.75 33.76 -0.73
CA ASN A 681 -4.01 34.29 0.41
C ASN A 681 -4.98 35.06 1.33
N LEU A 682 -5.19 34.56 2.55
CA LEU A 682 -6.19 35.10 3.47
C LEU A 682 -5.59 35.83 4.68
N SER A 683 -4.27 36.02 4.70
CA SER A 683 -3.56 36.69 5.81
C SER A 683 -4.06 38.11 6.13
N SER A 684 -4.45 38.89 5.11
CA SER A 684 -5.08 40.21 5.28
C SER A 684 -6.49 40.15 5.88
N HIS A 685 -7.21 39.05 5.65
CA HIS A 685 -8.59 38.84 6.09
C HIS A 685 -8.68 38.21 7.48
N SER A 686 -7.73 37.35 7.84
CA SER A 686 -7.63 36.69 9.15
C SER A 686 -7.65 37.70 10.31
N THR A 687 -6.83 38.76 10.21
CA THR A 687 -6.83 39.88 11.17
C THR A 687 -8.15 40.65 11.26
N ALA A 688 -8.98 40.65 10.21
CA ALA A 688 -10.29 41.29 10.23
C ALA A 688 -11.33 40.44 10.97
N TRP A 689 -11.35 39.11 10.75
CA TRP A 689 -12.31 38.19 11.37
C TRP A 689 -12.11 38.00 12.88
N GLY A 690 -10.89 38.24 13.37
CA GLY A 690 -10.56 38.26 14.81
C GLY A 690 -10.95 39.55 15.55
N SER A 691 -11.29 40.64 14.84
CA SER A 691 -11.60 41.93 15.46
C SER A 691 -13.08 42.03 15.89
N ALA A 692 -13.32 42.25 17.19
CA ALA A 692 -14.65 42.50 17.73
C ALA A 692 -15.30 43.82 17.24
N LYS A 693 -14.53 44.72 16.61
CA LYS A 693 -15.05 45.92 15.95
C LYS A 693 -15.18 45.66 14.45
N GLY A 694 -16.30 45.06 14.07
CA GLY A 694 -16.59 44.67 12.70
C GLY A 694 -16.63 45.85 11.71
N LYS A 695 -15.54 46.04 10.98
CA LYS A 695 -15.66 46.46 9.57
C LYS A 695 -16.31 45.31 8.80
N ARG A 696 -17.12 45.61 7.78
CA ARG A 696 -17.58 44.56 6.85
C ARG A 696 -16.35 43.91 6.21
N SER A 697 -16.16 42.61 6.45
CA SER A 697 -15.35 41.77 5.57
C SER A 697 -15.94 41.86 4.16
N GLU A 698 -15.11 41.69 3.14
CA GLU A 698 -15.64 41.29 1.84
C GLU A 698 -16.40 39.97 2.05
N ARG A 699 -17.67 39.93 1.63
CA ARG A 699 -18.52 38.74 1.77
C ARG A 699 -18.06 37.66 0.78
N ARG A 700 -17.55 38.06 -0.38
CA ARG A 700 -17.09 37.19 -1.46
C ARG A 700 -15.66 37.59 -1.83
N ILE A 701 -14.73 36.63 -1.86
CA ILE A 701 -13.29 36.86 -2.03
C ILE A 701 -12.80 36.13 -3.29
N SER A 702 -12.28 36.88 -4.25
CA SER A 702 -11.67 36.34 -5.48
C SER A 702 -10.35 35.60 -5.21
N PRO A 703 -9.96 34.63 -6.07
CA PRO A 703 -8.66 33.98 -5.97
C PRO A 703 -7.50 34.99 -6.14
N THR A 704 -6.49 34.86 -5.29
CA THR A 704 -5.21 35.59 -5.41
C THR A 704 -4.46 35.15 -6.67
N GLN A 705 -4.57 33.88 -7.04
CA GLN A 705 -4.00 33.32 -8.26
C GLN A 705 -4.82 32.13 -8.75
N ILE A 706 -4.91 31.98 -10.07
CA ILE A 706 -5.35 30.74 -10.72
C ILE A 706 -4.20 30.27 -11.61
N LEU A 707 -3.52 29.19 -11.22
CA LEU A 707 -2.58 28.52 -12.12
C LEU A 707 -3.38 27.73 -13.14
N LYS A 708 -3.07 27.89 -14.42
CA LYS A 708 -3.59 27.04 -15.49
C LYS A 708 -2.61 25.91 -15.75
N TRP A 709 -3.16 24.74 -16.09
CA TRP A 709 -2.33 23.61 -16.50
C TRP A 709 -1.51 23.99 -17.75
N PRO A 710 -0.19 23.73 -17.78
CA PRO A 710 0.63 24.04 -18.95
C PRO A 710 0.32 23.09 -20.11
N GLU A 711 0.62 23.51 -21.34
CA GLU A 711 0.56 22.62 -22.51
C GLU A 711 1.62 21.50 -22.42
N LEU A 712 1.27 20.42 -21.75
CA LEU A 712 1.99 19.15 -21.83
C LEU A 712 1.65 18.45 -23.15
N ARG A 713 2.65 17.81 -23.76
CA ARG A 713 2.47 16.89 -24.87
C ARG A 713 3.13 15.56 -24.57
N VAL A 714 2.44 14.47 -24.84
CA VAL A 714 2.93 13.10 -24.67
C VAL A 714 3.13 12.55 -26.08
N ASN A 715 4.39 12.22 -26.44
CA ASN A 715 4.77 11.78 -27.79
C ASN A 715 4.34 12.72 -28.94
N GLY A 716 4.01 13.99 -28.62
CA GLY A 716 3.52 15.00 -29.57
C GLY A 716 2.00 15.26 -29.50
N GLU A 717 1.23 14.33 -28.95
CA GLU A 717 -0.21 14.42 -28.73
C GLU A 717 -0.55 15.17 -27.43
N GLN A 718 -1.77 15.69 -27.31
CA GLN A 718 -2.27 16.24 -26.04
C GLN A 718 -2.73 15.09 -25.12
N PRO A 719 -2.48 15.18 -23.79
CA PRO A 719 -3.01 14.23 -22.82
C PRO A 719 -4.56 14.30 -22.74
N PRO A 720 -5.21 13.28 -22.15
CA PRO A 720 -6.65 13.33 -21.85
C PRO A 720 -7.00 14.52 -20.94
N GLU A 721 -8.29 14.88 -20.89
CA GLU A 721 -8.79 15.99 -20.06
C GLU A 721 -8.35 15.87 -18.60
N ILE A 722 -7.74 16.94 -18.08
CA ILE A 722 -7.01 16.92 -16.81
C ILE A 722 -7.86 17.56 -15.72
N LEU A 723 -8.41 16.73 -14.84
CA LEU A 723 -9.03 17.18 -13.59
C LEU A 723 -7.98 17.23 -12.47
N VAL A 724 -8.02 18.26 -11.62
CA VAL A 724 -7.15 18.38 -10.44
C VAL A 724 -7.87 17.82 -9.20
N ASN A 725 -7.48 16.61 -8.80
CA ASN A 725 -8.11 15.87 -7.72
C ASN A 725 -7.70 16.38 -6.32
N ASN A 726 -6.44 16.77 -6.16
CA ASN A 726 -5.89 17.23 -4.87
C ASN A 726 -4.70 18.18 -5.10
N VAL A 727 -4.56 19.18 -4.24
CA VAL A 727 -3.47 20.17 -4.24
C VAL A 727 -2.96 20.30 -2.81
N VAL A 728 -1.65 20.24 -2.57
CA VAL A 728 -1.05 20.42 -1.22
C VAL A 728 0.27 21.17 -1.31
N ALA A 729 0.49 22.12 -0.40
CA ALA A 729 1.77 22.81 -0.21
C ALA A 729 2.54 22.26 1.00
N ASP A 730 3.87 22.42 1.02
CA ASP A 730 4.64 22.18 2.25
C ASP A 730 4.40 23.31 3.28
N PRO A 731 4.72 23.11 4.58
CA PRO A 731 4.45 24.11 5.62
C PRO A 731 5.15 25.47 5.40
N ALA A 732 6.29 25.52 4.68
CA ALA A 732 6.92 26.79 4.34
C ALA A 732 6.33 27.44 3.08
N PHE A 733 5.51 26.70 2.31
CA PHE A 733 5.01 27.02 0.98
C PHE A 733 6.13 27.37 -0.02
N THR A 734 7.11 26.47 -0.08
CA THR A 734 8.21 26.40 -1.05
C THR A 734 7.81 25.58 -2.28
N TYR A 735 7.10 24.46 -2.06
CA TYR A 735 6.63 23.55 -3.08
C TYR A 735 5.11 23.43 -3.04
N LEU A 736 4.51 23.25 -4.22
CA LEU A 736 3.09 22.98 -4.41
C LEU A 736 2.95 21.71 -5.26
N VAL A 737 2.35 20.67 -4.71
CA VAL A 737 2.16 19.37 -5.35
C VAL A 737 0.70 19.25 -5.77
N VAL A 738 0.49 18.83 -7.02
CA VAL A 738 -0.84 18.69 -7.62
C VAL A 738 -1.00 17.27 -8.15
N LEU A 739 -2.13 16.65 -7.80
CA LEU A 739 -2.51 15.31 -8.21
C LEU A 739 -3.68 15.37 -9.18
N THR A 740 -3.62 14.55 -10.23
CA THR A 740 -4.58 14.58 -11.35
C THR A 740 -5.32 13.25 -11.54
N SER A 741 -6.40 13.32 -12.30
CA SER A 741 -7.11 12.16 -12.87
C SER A 741 -6.26 11.33 -13.85
N VAL A 742 -5.23 11.92 -14.47
CA VAL A 742 -4.48 11.32 -15.59
C VAL A 742 -3.11 10.75 -15.21
N ASN A 743 -2.94 10.26 -13.99
CA ASN A 743 -1.67 9.67 -13.48
C ASN A 743 -0.47 10.65 -13.50
N ILE A 744 -0.68 11.96 -13.53
CA ILE A 744 0.39 12.96 -13.45
C ILE A 744 0.41 13.56 -12.05
N THR A 745 1.47 13.27 -11.28
CA THR A 745 1.88 14.10 -10.15
C THR A 745 2.70 15.25 -10.71
N ALA A 746 2.28 16.49 -10.46
CA ALA A 746 3.00 17.67 -10.90
C ALA A 746 3.46 18.50 -9.70
N ILE A 747 4.61 19.14 -9.81
CA ILE A 747 5.28 19.86 -8.73
C ILE A 747 5.68 21.25 -9.24
N TRP A 748 5.24 22.29 -8.55
CA TRP A 748 5.66 23.67 -8.75
C TRP A 748 6.53 24.11 -7.58
N LYS A 749 7.44 25.04 -7.85
CA LYS A 749 8.26 25.70 -6.84
C LYS A 749 7.92 27.20 -6.82
N LYS A 750 7.77 27.76 -5.62
CA LYS A 750 7.57 29.20 -5.45
C LYS A 750 8.87 29.94 -5.78
N SER A 751 8.76 30.95 -6.65
CA SER A 751 9.87 31.83 -7.08
C SER A 751 10.36 32.76 -5.98
#